data_AF-A0A317FJ46-F1
#
_entry.id   AF-A0A317FJ46-F1
#
_cell.length_a   1.000
_cell.length_b   1.000
_cell.length_c   1.000
_cell.angle_alpha   90.00
_cell.angle_beta   90.00
_cell.angle_gamma   90.00
#
_symmetry.space_group_name_H-M   'P 1'
#
loop_
_entity.id
_entity.type
_entity.pdbx_description
1 polymer ?
#
loop_
_entity_poly.entity_id
_entity_poly.type
_entity_poly.pdbx_seq_one_letter_code
_entity_poly.pdbx_strand_id
1 'polypeptide(L)'
;MGAMSADAPLPTESGTDPAGGPLVEAAARRIAGDWRGAAAAYAAHLAARPQDWGAWIQHGHCVKEAGDPAGALASYRRAEAGLPADADLQLQIGHALKLTGDLAGAREAYGRALELDPAHGTAWQEAVGLLTTPGIDLAPQRLRLLDDLRLVLDVSDLLSWFGTHRAPSGIQRIQMEIAAAAAAPDAAPADLRLAVFRPERGAWRELPPEAFQRLRALSRMGADAREVEWATSRAQVEAVLAAAPDFAFPEGAWLVNLGTAWWLDGYDQAVRAARAARGLRYAALVHDAGPVLAPEHSEPAAAARFARWFAALAGTADLVLAVSEATRGDVARLAAQALAGLPFPPLRLLRPDAPLPPPQAGAAHPREAELLGAPYVLFVATIESRKDHLFVLNAWLALLRRHGAAVPPLVLVGRAGFQSGPAVALLQRAPALAGRVIWLDDVADDALHRLYAGALFTIYHSQHEGWGLPVTEALAAGKVVVAPAHSGLLESGQGLALHYAPGSEPEFLALVERLLLEPGFREAAEARIAEGRRLRNWRAVAAELVATLAAMPPEPTAGLPPPPLGLVHRLGEAAAAQPAAVMLWSDLLRDGGGWLPPEAWGCWTRPGRTLLRLPLPPCAGPLRLHLALRGAAAPRDVVLRLGRGARREVQVAAGARPVIVLELAEPGPVAELAIEAAPADAEEQEEGAPVGIGVVAVMACAPDDLAARLSFLERLRFVWPEPA
;
A
#
# COMPACT_ATOMS: atom_id res chain seq x y z
N MET A 1 -25.99 -23.77 -15.14
CA MET A 1 -25.61 -24.65 -16.26
C MET A 1 -24.19 -24.30 -16.65
N GLY A 2 -23.21 -24.94 -16.01
CA GLY A 2 -21.78 -24.70 -16.24
C GLY A 2 -21.23 -25.80 -17.15
N ALA A 3 -20.47 -25.40 -18.17
CA ALA A 3 -19.76 -26.31 -19.05
C ALA A 3 -18.65 -27.03 -18.27
N MET A 4 -18.58 -28.35 -18.48
CA MET A 4 -17.61 -29.26 -17.88
C MET A 4 -16.19 -28.99 -18.39
N SER A 5 -15.23 -28.91 -17.47
CA SER A 5 -13.83 -29.17 -17.78
C SER A 5 -13.65 -30.66 -17.98
N ALA A 6 -13.45 -31.08 -19.24
CA ALA A 6 -12.95 -32.40 -19.58
C ALA A 6 -11.42 -32.42 -19.47
N ASP A 7 -10.88 -33.59 -19.16
CA ASP A 7 -9.47 -34.00 -19.17
C ASP A 7 -8.58 -33.65 -17.97
N ALA A 8 -8.60 -34.56 -16.98
CA ALA A 8 -7.39 -34.96 -16.28
C ALA A 8 -7.01 -36.38 -16.76
N PRO A 9 -5.77 -36.63 -17.22
CA PRO A 9 -5.36 -37.94 -17.69
C PRO A 9 -5.29 -38.95 -16.53
N LEU A 10 -5.66 -40.20 -16.82
CA LEU A 10 -5.52 -41.33 -15.90
C LEU A 10 -4.04 -41.48 -15.48
N PRO A 11 -3.73 -41.73 -14.19
CA PRO A 11 -2.36 -42.00 -13.78
C PRO A 11 -1.87 -43.29 -14.44
N THR A 12 -0.69 -43.21 -15.08
CA THR A 12 -0.04 -44.32 -15.76
C THR A 12 0.57 -45.32 -14.76
N GLU A 13 0.03 -46.53 -14.84
CA GLU A 13 0.53 -47.86 -14.46
C GLU A 13 1.72 -47.99 -13.48
N SER A 14 1.43 -48.56 -12.30
CA SER A 14 2.22 -49.70 -11.81
C SER A 14 1.30 -50.69 -11.07
N GLY A 15 1.00 -51.81 -11.73
CA GLY A 15 0.20 -52.91 -11.20
C GLY A 15 -0.97 -53.27 -12.12
N THR A 16 -0.79 -54.29 -12.94
CA THR A 16 -1.83 -54.88 -13.80
C THR A 16 -3.00 -55.41 -12.94
N ASP A 17 -4.10 -54.65 -12.87
CA ASP A 17 -5.42 -55.18 -12.50
C ASP A 17 -6.01 -55.83 -13.77
N PRO A 18 -6.54 -57.06 -13.72
CA PRO A 18 -7.07 -57.71 -14.91
C PRO A 18 -8.23 -56.89 -15.50
N ALA A 19 -8.38 -56.97 -16.82
CA ALA A 19 -9.51 -56.38 -17.54
C ALA A 19 -10.83 -56.86 -16.90
N GLY A 20 -11.47 -56.00 -16.11
CA GLY A 20 -12.65 -56.32 -15.30
C GLY A 20 -12.58 -55.97 -13.81
N GLY A 21 -11.49 -55.35 -13.32
CA GLY A 21 -11.39 -54.91 -11.91
C GLY A 21 -12.39 -53.79 -11.52
N PRO A 22 -12.71 -53.63 -10.22
CA PRO A 22 -13.72 -52.68 -9.73
C PRO A 22 -13.48 -51.22 -10.15
N LEU A 23 -12.22 -50.82 -10.34
CA LEU A 23 -11.86 -49.47 -10.80
C LEU A 23 -12.26 -49.20 -12.26
N VAL A 24 -12.08 -50.18 -13.15
CA VAL A 24 -12.47 -50.08 -14.57
C VAL A 24 -14.00 -50.07 -14.69
N GLU A 25 -14.68 -50.91 -13.90
CA GLU A 25 -16.14 -50.89 -13.81
C GLU A 25 -16.65 -49.55 -13.27
N ALA A 26 -16.03 -49.01 -12.21
CA ALA A 26 -16.40 -47.72 -11.65
C ALA A 26 -16.25 -46.58 -12.67
N ALA A 27 -15.15 -46.57 -13.43
CA ALA A 27 -14.95 -45.60 -14.50
C ALA A 27 -15.99 -45.72 -15.63
N ALA A 28 -16.33 -46.94 -16.06
CA ALA A 28 -17.35 -47.19 -17.08
C ALA A 28 -18.74 -46.73 -16.63
N ARG A 29 -19.15 -47.06 -15.40
CA ARG A 29 -20.43 -46.62 -14.80
C ARG A 29 -20.51 -45.11 -14.65
N ARG A 30 -19.39 -44.46 -14.28
CA ARG A 30 -19.28 -43.00 -14.22
C ARG A 30 -19.50 -42.36 -15.58
N ILE A 31 -18.90 -42.89 -16.64
CA ILE A 31 -19.09 -42.41 -18.02
C ILE A 31 -20.54 -42.61 -18.48
N ALA A 32 -21.18 -43.70 -18.05
CA ALA A 32 -22.59 -43.98 -18.34
C ALA A 32 -23.59 -43.16 -17.50
N GLY A 33 -23.12 -42.33 -16.55
CA GLY A 33 -23.97 -41.55 -15.65
C GLY A 33 -24.65 -42.35 -14.53
N ASP A 34 -24.27 -43.62 -14.32
CA ASP A 34 -24.70 -44.43 -13.16
C ASP A 34 -23.88 -44.04 -11.92
N TRP A 35 -24.20 -42.88 -11.33
CA TRP A 35 -23.42 -42.31 -10.23
C TRP A 35 -23.43 -43.18 -8.97
N ARG A 36 -24.58 -43.78 -8.63
CA ARG A 36 -24.70 -44.68 -7.47
C ARG A 36 -23.93 -45.97 -7.67
N GLY A 37 -24.04 -46.59 -8.85
CA GLY A 37 -23.26 -47.80 -9.16
C GLY A 37 -21.77 -47.51 -9.27
N ALA A 38 -21.37 -46.36 -9.83
CA ALA A 38 -19.98 -45.94 -9.87
C ALA A 38 -19.41 -45.73 -8.46
N ALA A 39 -20.14 -45.05 -7.57
CA ALA A 39 -19.74 -44.86 -6.18
C ALA A 39 -19.55 -46.21 -5.46
N ALA A 40 -20.49 -47.15 -5.61
CA ALA A 40 -20.35 -48.48 -5.01
C ALA A 40 -19.13 -49.26 -5.53
N ALA A 41 -18.84 -49.18 -6.83
CA ALA A 41 -17.67 -49.83 -7.43
C ALA A 41 -16.34 -49.18 -6.97
N TYR A 42 -16.29 -47.84 -6.88
CA TYR A 42 -15.15 -47.15 -6.27
C TYR A 42 -14.98 -47.51 -4.79
N ALA A 43 -16.06 -47.62 -4.01
CA ALA A 43 -16.00 -48.02 -2.60
C ALA A 43 -15.42 -49.44 -2.43
N ALA A 44 -15.82 -50.37 -3.30
CA ALA A 44 -15.28 -51.73 -3.32
C ALA A 44 -13.77 -51.76 -3.63
N HIS A 45 -13.31 -50.94 -4.58
CA HIS A 45 -11.88 -50.77 -4.86
C HIS A 45 -11.13 -50.19 -3.65
N LEU A 46 -11.68 -49.14 -3.05
CA LEU A 46 -11.08 -48.44 -1.91
C LEU A 46 -11.04 -49.28 -0.64
N ALA A 47 -11.94 -50.24 -0.47
CA ALA A 47 -11.88 -51.22 0.62
C ALA A 47 -10.62 -52.10 0.53
N ALA A 48 -10.20 -52.45 -0.68
CA ALA A 48 -8.95 -53.18 -0.92
C ALA A 48 -7.72 -52.26 -0.98
N ARG A 49 -7.88 -51.01 -1.43
CA ARG A 49 -6.81 -50.03 -1.63
C ARG A 49 -7.14 -48.69 -0.97
N PRO A 50 -7.13 -48.60 0.37
CA PRO A 50 -7.59 -47.41 1.09
C PRO A 50 -6.68 -46.19 0.95
N GLN A 51 -5.51 -46.34 0.35
CA GLN A 51 -4.53 -45.27 0.07
C GLN A 51 -4.55 -44.79 -1.38
N ASP A 52 -5.50 -45.27 -2.20
CA ASP A 52 -5.68 -44.77 -3.55
C ASP A 52 -6.44 -43.43 -3.52
N TRP A 53 -5.69 -42.35 -3.37
CA TRP A 53 -6.24 -41.00 -3.20
C TRP A 53 -6.98 -40.50 -4.44
N GLY A 54 -6.50 -40.86 -5.64
CA GLY A 54 -7.20 -40.57 -6.89
C GLY A 54 -8.57 -41.23 -6.93
N ALA A 55 -8.67 -42.50 -6.52
CA ALA A 55 -9.94 -43.20 -6.40
C ALA A 55 -10.86 -42.58 -5.32
N TRP A 56 -10.33 -42.06 -4.22
CA TRP A 56 -11.12 -41.33 -3.21
C TRP A 56 -11.75 -40.04 -3.77
N ILE A 57 -11.01 -39.30 -4.60
CA ILE A 57 -11.54 -38.10 -5.29
C ILE A 57 -12.67 -38.50 -6.24
N GLN A 58 -12.45 -39.52 -7.05
CA GLN A 58 -13.46 -40.01 -8.01
C GLN A 58 -14.68 -40.60 -7.32
N HIS A 59 -14.49 -41.29 -6.19
CA HIS A 59 -15.58 -41.72 -5.31
C HIS A 59 -16.40 -40.52 -4.82
N GLY A 60 -15.73 -39.49 -4.30
CA GLY A 60 -16.38 -38.25 -3.86
C GLY A 60 -17.20 -37.57 -4.96
N HIS A 61 -16.67 -37.50 -6.20
CA HIS A 61 -17.41 -36.98 -7.35
C HIS A 61 -18.69 -37.77 -7.60
N CYS A 62 -18.60 -39.10 -7.66
CA CYS A 62 -19.77 -39.96 -7.89
C CYS A 62 -20.81 -39.86 -6.76
N VAL A 63 -20.37 -39.80 -5.50
CA VAL A 63 -21.27 -39.68 -4.34
C VAL A 63 -21.98 -38.33 -4.33
N LYS A 64 -21.28 -37.24 -4.71
CA LYS A 64 -21.87 -35.90 -4.85
C LYS A 64 -22.98 -35.89 -5.91
N GLU A 65 -22.69 -36.41 -7.11
CA GLU A 65 -23.66 -36.48 -8.22
C GLU A 65 -24.82 -37.45 -7.94
N ALA A 66 -24.61 -38.43 -7.06
CA ALA A 66 -25.67 -39.31 -6.55
C ALA A 66 -26.62 -38.63 -5.55
N GLY A 67 -26.35 -37.37 -5.18
CA GLY A 67 -27.17 -36.55 -4.28
C GLY A 67 -26.74 -36.59 -2.81
N ASP A 68 -25.53 -37.05 -2.49
CA ASP A 68 -25.00 -37.12 -1.11
C ASP A 68 -23.74 -36.24 -0.93
N PRO A 69 -23.90 -34.93 -0.73
CA PRO A 69 -22.76 -34.03 -0.55
C PRO A 69 -21.99 -34.29 0.76
N ALA A 70 -22.62 -34.85 1.79
CA ALA A 70 -21.96 -35.19 3.05
C ALA A 70 -21.04 -36.41 2.90
N GLY A 71 -21.49 -37.46 2.20
CA GLY A 71 -20.66 -38.60 1.84
C GLY A 71 -19.52 -38.24 0.88
N ALA A 72 -19.77 -37.29 -0.03
CA ALA A 72 -18.73 -36.74 -0.89
C ALA A 72 -17.63 -36.02 -0.08
N LEU A 73 -18.04 -35.16 0.87
CA LEU A 73 -17.11 -34.47 1.77
C LEU A 73 -16.23 -35.46 2.56
N ALA A 74 -16.81 -36.54 3.09
CA ALA A 74 -16.05 -37.58 3.79
C ALA A 74 -14.99 -38.23 2.88
N SER A 75 -15.34 -38.45 1.61
CA SER A 75 -14.42 -39.02 0.61
C SER A 75 -13.29 -38.05 0.26
N TYR A 76 -13.60 -36.76 0.07
CA TYR A 76 -12.59 -35.74 -0.21
C TYR A 76 -11.65 -35.50 0.98
N ARG A 77 -12.17 -35.44 2.22
CA ARG A 77 -11.33 -35.34 3.43
C ARG A 77 -10.41 -36.55 3.60
N ARG A 78 -10.82 -37.73 3.12
CA ARG A 78 -9.96 -38.90 3.09
C ARG A 78 -8.83 -38.77 2.07
N ALA A 79 -9.12 -38.23 0.88
CA ALA A 79 -8.11 -37.92 -0.13
C ALA A 79 -7.14 -36.81 0.35
N GLU A 80 -7.63 -35.80 1.06
CA GLU A 80 -6.86 -34.66 1.56
C GLU A 80 -5.71 -35.10 2.47
N ALA A 81 -5.91 -36.17 3.26
CA ALA A 81 -4.86 -36.73 4.10
C ALA A 81 -3.64 -37.22 3.31
N GLY A 82 -3.83 -37.64 2.05
CA GLY A 82 -2.77 -38.07 1.13
C GLY A 82 -2.33 -37.01 0.11
N LEU A 83 -3.19 -36.02 -0.15
CA LEU A 83 -2.98 -34.95 -1.14
C LEU A 83 -3.22 -33.56 -0.51
N PRO A 84 -2.48 -33.16 0.55
CA PRO A 84 -2.74 -31.91 1.29
C PRO A 84 -2.39 -30.62 0.50
N ALA A 85 -1.78 -30.77 -0.67
CA ALA A 85 -1.33 -29.69 -1.55
C ALA A 85 -2.08 -29.66 -2.89
N ASP A 86 -3.20 -30.38 -3.02
CA ASP A 86 -4.02 -30.40 -4.23
C ASP A 86 -5.11 -29.31 -4.15
N ALA A 87 -5.00 -28.28 -5.01
CA ALA A 87 -5.92 -27.15 -5.04
C ALA A 87 -7.32 -27.53 -5.57
N ASP A 88 -7.40 -28.43 -6.55
CA ASP A 88 -8.67 -28.89 -7.12
C ASP A 88 -9.46 -29.71 -6.09
N LEU A 89 -8.78 -30.51 -5.29
CA LEU A 89 -9.39 -31.21 -4.17
C LEU A 89 -10.01 -30.24 -3.14
N GLN A 90 -9.31 -29.16 -2.81
CA GLN A 90 -9.82 -28.13 -1.90
C GLN A 90 -11.05 -27.41 -2.48
N LEU A 91 -11.06 -27.13 -3.80
CA LEU A 91 -12.25 -26.65 -4.49
C LEU A 91 -13.44 -27.61 -4.33
N GLN A 92 -13.23 -28.92 -4.50
CA GLN A 92 -14.30 -29.91 -4.35
C GLN A 92 -14.80 -30.03 -2.91
N ILE A 93 -13.90 -29.92 -1.92
CA ILE A 93 -14.27 -29.82 -0.49
C ILE A 93 -15.17 -28.60 -0.28
N GLY A 94 -14.81 -27.44 -0.84
CA GLY A 94 -15.60 -26.22 -0.75
C GLY A 94 -17.00 -26.36 -1.37
N HIS A 95 -17.09 -26.96 -2.56
CA HIS A 95 -18.39 -27.25 -3.18
C HIS A 95 -19.27 -28.17 -2.31
N ALA A 96 -18.69 -29.22 -1.73
CA ALA A 96 -19.43 -30.13 -0.86
C ALA A 96 -19.94 -29.42 0.40
N LEU A 97 -19.09 -28.61 1.04
CA LEU A 97 -19.46 -27.80 2.22
C LEU A 97 -20.58 -26.81 1.90
N LYS A 98 -20.47 -26.12 0.76
CA LYS A 98 -21.50 -25.19 0.26
C LYS A 98 -22.84 -25.88 0.04
N LEU A 99 -22.84 -27.08 -0.55
CA LEU A 99 -24.06 -27.89 -0.75
C LEU A 99 -24.66 -28.38 0.57
N THR A 100 -23.85 -28.59 1.61
CA THR A 100 -24.32 -28.93 2.96
C THR A 100 -24.74 -27.72 3.81
N GLY A 101 -24.59 -26.50 3.29
CA GLY A 101 -24.93 -25.26 3.99
C GLY A 101 -23.84 -24.69 4.90
N ASP A 102 -22.68 -25.34 5.00
CA ASP A 102 -21.52 -24.82 5.73
C ASP A 102 -20.74 -23.82 4.86
N LEU A 103 -21.26 -22.59 4.79
CA LEU A 103 -20.69 -21.53 3.94
C LEU A 103 -19.34 -21.01 4.49
N ALA A 104 -19.14 -21.05 5.81
CA ALA A 104 -17.88 -20.67 6.44
C ALA A 104 -16.78 -21.69 6.11
N GLY A 105 -17.07 -22.99 6.26
CA GLY A 105 -16.17 -24.05 5.85
C GLY A 105 -15.91 -24.05 4.33
N ALA A 106 -16.92 -23.74 3.52
CA ALA A 106 -16.75 -23.60 2.08
C ALA A 106 -15.76 -22.48 1.72
N ARG A 107 -15.89 -21.30 2.36
CA ARG A 107 -14.93 -20.20 2.20
C ARG A 107 -13.52 -20.63 2.59
N GLU A 108 -13.34 -21.28 3.74
CA GLU A 108 -12.03 -21.75 4.19
C GLU A 108 -11.39 -22.69 3.16
N ALA A 109 -12.17 -23.61 2.59
CA ALA A 109 -11.70 -24.53 1.57
C ALA A 109 -11.33 -23.81 0.25
N TYR A 110 -12.14 -22.85 -0.21
CA TYR A 110 -11.79 -22.04 -1.39
C TYR A 110 -10.55 -21.16 -1.15
N GLY A 111 -10.43 -20.56 0.04
CA GLY A 111 -9.23 -19.82 0.43
C GLY A 111 -7.99 -20.72 0.42
N ARG A 112 -8.11 -21.96 0.93
CA ARG A 112 -7.02 -22.94 0.88
C ARG A 112 -6.67 -23.36 -0.55
N ALA A 113 -7.66 -23.51 -1.44
CA ALA A 113 -7.41 -23.75 -2.86
C ALA A 113 -6.59 -22.61 -3.47
N LEU A 114 -6.91 -21.34 -3.14
CA LEU A 114 -6.20 -20.15 -3.61
C LEU A 114 -4.82 -19.96 -2.97
N GLU A 115 -4.57 -20.49 -1.78
CA GLU A 115 -3.22 -20.55 -1.21
C GLU A 115 -2.31 -21.53 -1.96
N LEU A 116 -2.88 -22.65 -2.42
CA LEU A 116 -2.17 -23.70 -3.15
C LEU A 116 -1.97 -23.33 -4.62
N ASP A 117 -3.01 -22.80 -5.25
CA ASP A 117 -3.00 -22.25 -6.61
C ASP A 117 -3.72 -20.89 -6.64
N PRO A 118 -2.98 -19.78 -6.47
CA PRO A 118 -3.56 -18.44 -6.55
C PRO A 118 -4.18 -18.08 -7.92
N ALA A 119 -3.79 -18.80 -8.97
CA ALA A 119 -4.32 -18.63 -10.31
C ALA A 119 -5.66 -19.37 -10.52
N HIS A 120 -6.13 -20.15 -9.53
CA HIS A 120 -7.33 -20.99 -9.63
C HIS A 120 -8.62 -20.18 -9.82
N GLY A 121 -8.99 -19.96 -11.08
CA GLY A 121 -10.10 -19.08 -11.46
C GLY A 121 -11.47 -19.53 -10.92
N THR A 122 -11.72 -20.84 -10.83
CA THR A 122 -13.00 -21.36 -10.32
C THR A 122 -13.11 -21.19 -8.81
N ALA A 123 -12.06 -21.50 -8.05
CA ALA A 123 -12.04 -21.26 -6.61
C ALA A 123 -12.23 -19.78 -6.29
N TRP A 124 -11.63 -18.90 -7.08
CA TRP A 124 -11.81 -17.45 -6.95
C TRP A 124 -13.27 -17.02 -7.22
N GLN A 125 -13.88 -17.48 -8.30
CA GLN A 125 -15.28 -17.18 -8.61
C GLN A 125 -16.24 -17.61 -7.49
N GLU A 126 -16.04 -18.81 -6.95
CA GLU A 126 -16.84 -19.34 -5.85
C GLU A 126 -16.63 -18.56 -4.54
N ALA A 127 -15.39 -18.18 -4.21
CA ALA A 127 -15.08 -17.35 -3.06
C ALA A 127 -15.73 -15.96 -3.16
N VAL A 128 -15.64 -15.30 -4.32
CA VAL A 128 -16.29 -14.00 -4.56
C VAL A 128 -17.81 -14.10 -4.39
N GLY A 129 -18.42 -15.18 -4.89
CA GLY A 129 -19.86 -15.41 -4.72
C GLY A 129 -20.27 -15.43 -3.25
N LEU A 130 -19.47 -16.06 -2.38
CA LEU A 130 -19.72 -16.05 -0.94
C LEU A 130 -19.47 -14.68 -0.31
N LEU A 131 -18.36 -14.03 -0.65
CA LEU A 131 -17.96 -12.73 -0.09
C LEU A 131 -18.88 -11.56 -0.46
N THR A 132 -19.63 -11.68 -1.56
CA THR A 132 -20.56 -10.64 -2.04
C THR A 132 -22.02 -10.92 -1.65
N THR A 133 -22.31 -12.08 -1.05
CA THR A 133 -23.68 -12.43 -0.65
C THR A 133 -24.06 -11.70 0.65
N PRO A 134 -25.12 -10.87 0.67
CA PRO A 134 -25.52 -10.14 1.87
C PRO A 134 -25.95 -11.06 3.01
N GLY A 135 -25.61 -10.68 4.24
CA GLY A 135 -26.12 -11.35 5.46
C GLY A 135 -25.39 -12.62 5.88
N ILE A 136 -24.28 -12.97 5.23
CA ILE A 136 -23.43 -14.09 5.64
C ILE A 136 -22.23 -13.54 6.41
N ASP A 137 -22.16 -13.84 7.71
CA ASP A 137 -20.96 -13.58 8.51
C ASP A 137 -19.95 -14.71 8.27
N LEU A 138 -18.91 -14.41 7.50
CA LEU A 138 -17.83 -15.33 7.16
C LEU A 138 -16.55 -15.03 7.94
N ALA A 139 -16.65 -14.39 9.11
CA ALA A 139 -15.48 -14.09 9.94
C ALA A 139 -14.62 -15.35 10.15
N PRO A 140 -13.30 -15.30 9.91
CA PRO A 140 -12.43 -16.46 10.06
C PRO A 140 -12.48 -17.00 11.49
N GLN A 141 -12.72 -18.31 11.64
CA GLN A 141 -12.92 -18.97 12.94
C GLN A 141 -11.61 -19.42 13.63
N ARG A 142 -10.43 -19.09 13.11
CA ARG A 142 -9.16 -19.57 13.69
C ARG A 142 -8.49 -18.53 14.56
N LEU A 143 -8.85 -18.54 15.84
CA LEU A 143 -8.05 -17.96 16.91
C LEU A 143 -7.13 -19.05 17.49
N ARG A 144 -5.82 -18.90 17.34
CA ARG A 144 -4.85 -19.50 18.26
C ARG A 144 -3.95 -18.40 18.79
N LEU A 145 -4.00 -18.21 20.10
CA LEU A 145 -3.23 -17.21 20.83
C LEU A 145 -1.73 -17.48 20.68
N LEU A 146 -1.06 -16.57 20.00
CA LEU A 146 0.35 -16.25 20.19
C LEU A 146 0.42 -14.73 20.35
N ASP A 147 0.56 -14.32 21.63
CA ASP A 147 0.68 -12.96 22.18
C ASP A 147 -0.46 -11.96 21.83
N ASP A 148 -0.82 -11.08 22.77
CA ASP A 148 -2.01 -10.19 22.75
C ASP A 148 -2.04 -9.10 21.63
N LEU A 149 -1.26 -9.25 20.56
CA LEU A 149 -1.11 -8.26 19.50
C LEU A 149 -2.21 -8.37 18.43
N ARG A 150 -3.05 -7.34 18.34
CA ARG A 150 -4.06 -7.18 17.27
C ARG A 150 -3.49 -6.28 16.19
N LEU A 151 -3.33 -6.79 14.97
CA LEU A 151 -2.58 -6.11 13.90
C LEU A 151 -3.45 -5.90 12.66
N VAL A 152 -3.53 -4.65 12.22
CA VAL A 152 -4.17 -4.26 10.97
C VAL A 152 -3.13 -3.66 10.04
N LEU A 153 -2.87 -4.31 8.91
CA LEU A 153 -2.01 -3.77 7.87
C LEU A 153 -2.86 -3.01 6.86
N ASP A 154 -2.53 -1.73 6.69
CA ASP A 154 -3.13 -0.88 5.69
C ASP A 154 -2.43 -1.07 4.35
N VAL A 155 -3.20 -1.50 3.34
CA VAL A 155 -2.75 -1.73 1.96
C VAL A 155 -3.51 -0.84 0.98
N SER A 156 -3.96 0.33 1.45
CA SER A 156 -4.77 1.27 0.65
C SER A 156 -4.01 1.78 -0.57
N ASP A 157 -2.72 2.09 -0.37
CA ASP A 157 -1.83 2.55 -1.43
C ASP A 157 -1.62 1.47 -2.50
N LEU A 158 -1.39 0.21 -2.10
CA LEU A 158 -1.31 -0.93 -3.01
C LEU A 158 -2.58 -1.09 -3.86
N LEU A 159 -3.76 -1.05 -3.23
CA LEU A 159 -5.03 -1.23 -3.96
C LEU A 159 -5.33 -0.08 -4.90
N SER A 160 -5.01 1.16 -4.51
CA SER A 160 -5.17 2.30 -5.42
C SER A 160 -4.21 2.22 -6.60
N TRP A 161 -2.96 1.82 -6.38
CA TRP A 161 -2.01 1.57 -7.45
C TRP A 161 -2.54 0.51 -8.43
N PHE A 162 -3.10 -0.58 -7.91
CA PHE A 162 -3.75 -1.61 -8.70
C PHE A 162 -4.98 -1.16 -9.49
N GLY A 163 -5.54 0.01 -9.16
CA GLY A 163 -6.60 0.65 -9.94
C GLY A 163 -6.15 1.09 -11.34
N THR A 164 -4.85 1.38 -11.51
CA THR A 164 -4.30 1.93 -12.77
C THR A 164 -3.12 1.13 -13.33
N HIS A 165 -2.48 0.30 -12.51
CA HIS A 165 -1.29 -0.46 -12.87
C HIS A 165 -1.40 -1.90 -12.40
N ARG A 166 -0.77 -2.85 -13.09
CA ARG A 166 -0.67 -4.23 -12.58
C ARG A 166 0.68 -4.52 -11.94
N ALA A 167 1.78 -4.16 -12.61
CA ALA A 167 3.10 -4.31 -11.99
C ALA A 167 3.29 -3.30 -10.83
N PRO A 168 3.69 -3.76 -9.63
CA PRO A 168 3.91 -2.90 -8.48
C PRO A 168 5.16 -2.03 -8.64
N SER A 169 5.18 -0.83 -8.04
CA SER A 169 6.44 -0.12 -7.79
C SER A 169 7.16 -0.71 -6.57
N GLY A 170 8.33 -0.16 -6.23
CA GLY A 170 9.06 -0.56 -5.02
C GLY A 170 8.26 -0.43 -3.72
N ILE A 171 7.51 0.66 -3.55
CA ILE A 171 6.68 0.90 -2.35
C ILE A 171 5.55 -0.13 -2.25
N GLN A 172 4.88 -0.41 -3.37
CA GLN A 172 3.82 -1.42 -3.41
C GLN A 172 4.36 -2.84 -3.18
N ARG A 173 5.57 -3.14 -3.67
CA ARG A 173 6.22 -4.43 -3.43
C ARG A 173 6.54 -4.64 -1.94
N ILE A 174 7.03 -3.61 -1.24
CA ILE A 174 7.27 -3.68 0.21
C ILE A 174 5.97 -4.00 0.96
N GLN A 175 4.88 -3.29 0.65
CA GLN A 175 3.56 -3.55 1.25
C GLN A 175 3.10 -4.98 1.00
N MET A 176 3.12 -5.39 -0.26
CA MET A 176 2.64 -6.68 -0.72
C MET A 176 3.42 -7.82 -0.07
N GLU A 177 4.75 -7.73 -0.01
CA GLU A 177 5.56 -8.82 0.49
C GLU A 177 5.61 -8.89 2.02
N ILE A 178 5.57 -7.75 2.72
CA ILE A 178 5.41 -7.74 4.18
C ILE A 178 4.02 -8.29 4.56
N ALA A 179 2.95 -7.84 3.90
CA ALA A 179 1.59 -8.31 4.19
C ALA A 179 1.43 -9.81 3.89
N ALA A 180 1.96 -10.29 2.76
CA ALA A 180 1.94 -11.72 2.42
C ALA A 180 2.74 -12.56 3.43
N ALA A 181 3.92 -12.09 3.84
CA ALA A 181 4.76 -12.80 4.79
C ALA A 181 4.17 -12.80 6.21
N ALA A 182 3.55 -11.68 6.62
CA ALA A 182 2.84 -11.58 7.90
C ALA A 182 1.59 -12.45 7.93
N ALA A 183 0.89 -12.64 6.79
CA ALA A 183 -0.29 -13.48 6.70
C ALA A 183 0.01 -14.98 6.55
N ALA A 184 1.28 -15.38 6.52
CA ALA A 184 1.64 -16.78 6.37
C ALA A 184 1.18 -17.60 7.60
N PRO A 185 0.58 -18.79 7.44
CA PRO A 185 -0.01 -19.58 8.55
C PRO A 185 0.95 -19.89 9.71
N ASP A 186 2.26 -19.92 9.43
CA ASP A 186 3.33 -20.21 10.38
C ASP A 186 3.91 -18.96 11.06
N ALA A 187 3.57 -17.76 10.59
CA ALA A 187 4.14 -16.49 11.04
C ALA A 187 3.08 -15.45 11.47
N ALA A 188 1.79 -15.72 11.23
CA ALA A 188 0.73 -14.76 11.47
C ALA A 188 0.48 -14.52 12.97
N PRO A 189 0.39 -13.24 13.40
CA PRO A 189 -0.24 -12.90 14.66
C PRO A 189 -1.66 -13.46 14.73
N ALA A 190 -2.14 -13.72 15.95
CA ALA A 190 -3.44 -14.36 16.18
C ALA A 190 -4.64 -13.59 15.58
N ASP A 191 -4.50 -12.27 15.36
CA ASP A 191 -5.54 -11.39 14.80
C ASP A 191 -4.91 -10.38 13.80
N LEU A 192 -4.36 -10.91 12.70
CA LEU A 192 -3.91 -10.10 11.56
C LEU A 192 -5.05 -9.86 10.57
N ARG A 193 -5.31 -8.60 10.24
CA ARG A 193 -6.30 -8.20 9.23
C ARG A 193 -5.71 -7.22 8.22
N LEU A 194 -6.20 -7.27 6.99
CA LEU A 194 -5.82 -6.31 5.94
C LEU A 194 -6.95 -5.29 5.77
N ALA A 195 -6.60 -4.02 5.66
CA ALA A 195 -7.57 -2.94 5.55
C ALA A 195 -7.25 -2.01 4.38
N VAL A 196 -8.30 -1.48 3.76
CA VAL A 196 -8.24 -0.53 2.63
C VAL A 196 -9.09 0.68 2.98
N PHE A 197 -8.46 1.84 3.07
CA PHE A 197 -9.11 3.12 3.31
C PHE A 197 -9.90 3.58 2.09
N ARG A 198 -11.09 4.13 2.35
CA ARG A 198 -12.02 4.69 1.35
C ARG A 198 -12.24 6.17 1.64
N PRO A 199 -11.53 7.09 0.95
CA PRO A 199 -11.64 8.54 1.17
C PRO A 199 -13.09 9.05 1.11
N GLU A 200 -13.89 8.52 0.19
CA GLU A 200 -15.29 8.89 -0.01
C GLU A 200 -16.19 8.55 1.19
N ARG A 201 -15.74 7.61 2.04
CA ARG A 201 -16.42 7.22 3.29
C ARG A 201 -15.75 7.74 4.54
N GLY A 202 -14.47 8.10 4.47
CA GLY A 202 -13.66 8.40 5.65
C GLY A 202 -13.47 7.19 6.57
N ALA A 203 -13.50 5.98 6.01
CA ALA A 203 -13.45 4.72 6.76
C ALA A 203 -12.69 3.63 5.99
N TRP A 204 -12.30 2.56 6.68
CA TRP A 204 -11.66 1.39 6.08
C TRP A 204 -12.68 0.31 5.72
N ARG A 205 -12.30 -0.56 4.78
CA ARG A 205 -12.92 -1.84 4.46
C ARG A 205 -11.93 -2.96 4.73
N GLU A 206 -12.42 -4.11 5.18
CA GLU A 206 -11.57 -5.30 5.25
C GLU A 206 -11.26 -5.79 3.84
N LEU A 207 -9.98 -6.09 3.57
CA LEU A 207 -9.57 -6.82 2.38
C LEU A 207 -9.43 -8.30 2.75
N PRO A 208 -10.27 -9.20 2.21
CA PRO A 208 -10.15 -10.62 2.46
C PRO A 208 -8.77 -11.16 2.03
N PRO A 209 -8.15 -12.07 2.80
CA PRO A 209 -6.87 -12.68 2.42
C PRO A 209 -6.89 -13.30 1.03
N GLU A 210 -8.01 -13.93 0.64
CA GLU A 210 -8.20 -14.57 -0.66
C GLU A 210 -8.13 -13.55 -1.81
N ALA A 211 -8.73 -12.37 -1.63
CA ALA A 211 -8.68 -11.26 -2.58
C ALA A 211 -7.26 -10.70 -2.72
N PHE A 212 -6.57 -10.53 -1.59
CA PHE A 212 -5.19 -10.07 -1.57
C PHE A 212 -4.25 -11.03 -2.31
N GLN A 213 -4.30 -12.33 -1.98
CA GLN A 213 -3.44 -13.34 -2.61
C GLN A 213 -3.69 -13.45 -4.12
N ARG A 214 -4.95 -13.35 -4.55
CA ARG A 214 -5.32 -13.34 -5.96
C ARG A 214 -4.65 -12.19 -6.72
N LEU A 215 -4.79 -10.96 -6.23
CA LEU A 215 -4.18 -9.79 -6.87
C LEU A 215 -2.65 -9.87 -6.84
N ARG A 216 -2.07 -10.27 -5.71
CA ARG A 216 -0.63 -10.46 -5.58
C ARG A 216 -0.10 -11.42 -6.64
N ALA A 217 -0.69 -12.61 -6.78
CA ALA A 217 -0.23 -13.60 -7.74
C ALA A 217 -0.31 -13.10 -9.19
N LEU A 218 -1.46 -12.56 -9.59
CA LEU A 218 -1.65 -12.03 -10.94
C LEU A 218 -0.68 -10.88 -11.26
N SER A 219 -0.37 -10.02 -10.27
CA SER A 219 0.58 -8.91 -10.45
C SER A 219 2.02 -9.35 -10.68
N ARG A 220 2.40 -10.55 -10.21
CA ARG A 220 3.74 -11.11 -10.37
C ARG A 220 3.94 -11.80 -11.72
N MET A 221 2.86 -12.39 -12.25
CA MET A 221 2.88 -13.17 -13.50
C MET A 221 2.74 -12.32 -14.76
N GLY A 222 2.23 -11.09 -14.64
CA GLY A 222 2.03 -10.20 -15.77
C GLY A 222 1.93 -8.74 -15.34
N ALA A 223 1.99 -7.82 -16.31
CA ALA A 223 2.08 -6.40 -16.05
C ALA A 223 1.09 -5.54 -16.87
N ASP A 224 0.42 -6.12 -17.88
CA ASP A 224 -0.64 -5.42 -18.61
C ASP A 224 -1.90 -5.34 -17.74
N ALA A 225 -2.30 -4.12 -17.40
CA ALA A 225 -3.49 -3.83 -16.61
C ALA A 225 -4.81 -4.04 -17.41
N ARG A 226 -4.73 -4.28 -18.72
CA ARG A 226 -5.89 -4.54 -19.60
C ARG A 226 -6.14 -6.03 -19.80
N GLU A 227 -5.27 -6.91 -19.30
CA GLU A 227 -5.48 -8.34 -19.36
C GLU A 227 -6.81 -8.71 -18.69
N VAL A 228 -7.63 -9.51 -19.39
CA VAL A 228 -9.02 -9.78 -18.99
C VAL A 228 -9.10 -10.39 -17.60
N GLU A 229 -8.21 -11.32 -17.27
CA GLU A 229 -8.19 -11.99 -15.97
C GLU A 229 -7.85 -11.02 -14.83
N TRP A 230 -6.87 -10.13 -15.04
CA TRP A 230 -6.52 -9.07 -14.09
C TRP A 230 -7.69 -8.09 -13.90
N ALA A 231 -8.21 -7.54 -14.99
CA ALA A 231 -9.29 -6.54 -14.94
C ALA A 231 -10.55 -7.10 -14.27
N THR A 232 -10.89 -8.37 -14.57
CA THR A 232 -12.02 -9.07 -13.95
C THR A 232 -11.78 -9.30 -12.46
N SER A 233 -10.61 -9.82 -12.08
CA SER A 233 -10.27 -10.08 -10.67
C SER A 233 -10.28 -8.78 -9.86
N ARG A 234 -9.71 -7.70 -10.39
CA ARG A 234 -9.74 -6.38 -9.75
C ARG A 234 -11.17 -5.86 -9.59
N ALA A 235 -12.01 -5.96 -10.62
CA ALA A 235 -13.42 -5.55 -10.53
C ALA A 235 -14.19 -6.35 -9.47
N GLN A 236 -13.91 -7.65 -9.34
CA GLN A 236 -14.48 -8.50 -8.30
C GLN A 236 -14.01 -8.09 -6.89
N VAL A 237 -12.72 -7.79 -6.71
CA VAL A 237 -12.20 -7.27 -5.43
C VAL A 237 -12.85 -5.93 -5.07
N GLU A 238 -13.03 -5.03 -6.03
CA GLU A 238 -13.77 -3.78 -5.78
C GLU A 238 -15.23 -4.04 -5.36
N ALA A 239 -15.91 -5.00 -5.99
CA ALA A 239 -17.27 -5.38 -5.61
C ALA A 239 -17.33 -5.94 -4.17
N VAL A 240 -16.36 -6.77 -3.79
CA VAL A 240 -16.21 -7.28 -2.42
C VAL A 240 -16.01 -6.12 -1.42
N LEU A 241 -15.12 -5.18 -1.71
CA LEU A 241 -14.87 -4.02 -0.84
C LEU A 241 -16.07 -3.06 -0.77
N ALA A 242 -16.83 -2.93 -1.86
CA ALA A 242 -18.05 -2.12 -1.90
C ALA A 242 -19.17 -2.72 -1.04
N ALA A 243 -19.30 -4.05 -1.04
CA ALA A 243 -20.28 -4.79 -0.25
C ALA A 243 -19.89 -4.92 1.24
N ALA A 244 -18.59 -4.88 1.55
CA ALA A 244 -18.10 -4.97 2.93
C ALA A 244 -18.63 -3.82 3.82
N PRO A 245 -18.91 -4.06 5.11
CA PRO A 245 -19.27 -3.02 6.07
C PRO A 245 -18.05 -2.15 6.45
N ASP A 246 -18.27 -1.05 7.18
CA ASP A 246 -17.17 -0.22 7.66
C ASP A 246 -16.33 -1.05 8.64
N PHE A 247 -15.01 -1.00 8.48
CA PHE A 247 -14.10 -1.82 9.26
C PHE A 247 -14.15 -1.43 10.74
N ALA A 248 -14.65 -2.35 11.57
CA ALA A 248 -14.62 -2.19 13.01
C ALA A 248 -13.25 -2.62 13.55
N PHE A 249 -12.41 -1.64 13.89
CA PHE A 249 -11.13 -1.91 14.54
C PHE A 249 -11.31 -2.60 15.89
N PRO A 250 -10.55 -3.68 16.15
CA PRO A 250 -10.43 -4.22 17.50
C PRO A 250 -9.87 -3.15 18.45
N GLU A 251 -10.31 -3.16 19.70
CA GLU A 251 -9.83 -2.21 20.71
C GLU A 251 -8.32 -2.36 20.91
N GLY A 252 -7.60 -1.23 20.96
CA GLY A 252 -6.15 -1.23 21.15
C GLY A 252 -5.32 -1.77 19.98
N ALA A 253 -5.93 -2.06 18.83
CA ALA A 253 -5.22 -2.62 17.68
C ALA A 253 -4.14 -1.66 17.14
N TRP A 254 -3.09 -2.24 16.55
CA TRP A 254 -2.16 -1.50 15.71
C TRP A 254 -2.71 -1.36 14.30
N LEU A 255 -2.81 -0.14 13.80
CA LEU A 255 -2.89 0.16 12.38
C LEU A 255 -1.49 0.50 11.88
N VAL A 256 -0.97 -0.30 10.94
CA VAL A 256 0.33 -0.09 10.32
C VAL A 256 0.14 0.31 8.87
N ASN A 257 0.50 1.55 8.53
CA ASN A 257 0.56 1.99 7.15
C ASN A 257 1.91 1.62 6.54
N LEU A 258 1.89 0.61 5.67
CA LEU A 258 3.07 0.11 4.97
C LEU A 258 3.33 0.88 3.65
N GLY A 259 2.33 1.59 3.14
CA GLY A 259 2.40 2.33 1.87
C GLY A 259 2.66 3.82 2.04
N THR A 260 2.01 4.63 1.21
CA THR A 260 1.99 6.08 1.37
C THR A 260 0.60 6.60 1.70
N ALA A 261 0.41 7.07 2.93
CA ALA A 261 -0.86 7.65 3.36
C ALA A 261 -1.03 9.14 3.01
N TRP A 262 0.07 9.84 2.70
CA TRP A 262 0.08 11.31 2.61
C TRP A 262 -0.73 11.89 1.45
N TRP A 263 -1.04 11.10 0.42
CA TRP A 263 -1.88 11.53 -0.71
C TRP A 263 -3.34 11.07 -0.57
N LEU A 264 -3.69 10.29 0.45
CA LEU A 264 -5.05 9.82 0.72
C LEU A 264 -5.83 10.88 1.52
N ASP A 265 -6.81 11.50 0.87
CA ASP A 265 -7.60 12.57 1.48
C ASP A 265 -8.40 12.10 2.70
N GLY A 266 -8.28 12.83 3.81
CA GLY A 266 -8.99 12.52 5.06
C GLY A 266 -8.43 11.33 5.85
N TYR A 267 -7.32 10.73 5.42
CA TYR A 267 -6.71 9.58 6.10
C TYR A 267 -6.32 9.91 7.54
N ASP A 268 -5.62 11.02 7.75
CA ASP A 268 -5.16 11.48 9.06
C ASP A 268 -6.33 11.74 10.02
N GLN A 269 -7.42 12.31 9.51
CA GLN A 269 -8.65 12.55 10.28
C GLN A 269 -9.32 11.23 10.67
N ALA A 270 -9.40 10.28 9.75
CA ALA A 270 -9.94 8.95 10.02
C ALA A 270 -9.11 8.19 11.05
N VAL A 271 -7.78 8.31 11.01
CA VAL A 271 -6.89 7.72 12.02
C VAL A 271 -7.19 8.33 13.38
N ARG A 272 -7.28 9.67 13.49
CA ARG A 272 -7.63 10.33 14.76
C ARG A 272 -8.98 9.90 15.30
N ALA A 273 -10.00 9.79 14.44
CA ALA A 273 -11.33 9.33 14.83
C ALA A 273 -11.30 7.88 15.35
N ALA A 274 -10.59 6.98 14.66
CA ALA A 274 -10.42 5.59 15.09
C ALA A 274 -9.64 5.47 16.40
N ARG A 275 -8.59 6.29 16.59
CA ARG A 275 -7.85 6.41 17.85
C ARG A 275 -8.76 6.82 19.01
N ALA A 276 -9.55 7.87 18.83
CA ALA A 276 -10.46 8.38 19.85
C ALA A 276 -11.58 7.37 20.20
N ALA A 277 -12.08 6.65 19.20
CA ALA A 277 -13.19 5.71 19.39
C ALA A 277 -12.76 4.34 19.94
N ARG A 278 -11.58 3.84 19.57
CA ARG A 278 -11.15 2.44 19.81
C ARG A 278 -9.78 2.28 20.48
N GLY A 279 -9.13 3.39 20.86
CA GLY A 279 -7.78 3.34 21.42
C GLY A 279 -6.74 2.80 20.44
N LEU A 280 -6.97 3.00 19.13
CA LEU A 280 -6.07 2.54 18.06
C LEU A 280 -4.64 3.06 18.28
N ARG A 281 -3.64 2.23 17.95
CA ARG A 281 -2.24 2.64 17.85
C ARG A 281 -1.84 2.75 16.39
N TYR A 282 -1.14 3.81 16.00
CA TYR A 282 -0.77 4.06 14.61
C TYR A 282 0.74 4.01 14.39
N ALA A 283 1.18 3.17 13.45
CA ALA A 283 2.55 3.13 12.95
C ALA A 283 2.60 3.55 11.48
N ALA A 284 3.48 4.48 11.15
CA ALA A 284 3.71 4.93 9.77
C ALA A 284 5.09 4.49 9.28
N LEU A 285 5.16 3.84 8.13
CA LEU A 285 6.42 3.56 7.44
C LEU A 285 6.80 4.73 6.52
N VAL A 286 7.92 5.38 6.82
CA VAL A 286 8.51 6.41 5.96
C VAL A 286 9.49 5.71 5.01
N HIS A 287 9.14 5.71 3.72
CA HIS A 287 9.99 5.17 2.66
C HIS A 287 11.16 6.10 2.37
N ASP A 288 10.93 7.40 2.22
CA ASP A 288 11.95 8.43 2.13
C ASP A 288 11.38 9.80 2.50
N ALA A 289 12.25 10.80 2.60
CA ALA A 289 11.87 12.20 2.76
C ALA A 289 12.18 13.03 1.49
N GLY A 290 12.30 12.37 0.34
CA GLY A 290 12.64 12.96 -0.94
C GLY A 290 11.74 14.15 -1.33
N PRO A 291 10.41 14.10 -1.14
CA PRO A 291 9.54 15.22 -1.46
C PRO A 291 9.88 16.54 -0.76
N VAL A 292 10.53 16.50 0.41
CA VAL A 292 10.93 17.68 1.19
C VAL A 292 12.41 18.02 1.00
N LEU A 293 13.25 16.99 0.85
CA LEU A 293 14.70 17.15 0.74
C LEU A 293 15.16 17.51 -0.66
N ALA A 294 14.41 17.10 -1.68
CA ALA A 294 14.69 17.37 -3.08
C ALA A 294 13.39 17.71 -3.83
N PRO A 295 12.70 18.80 -3.41
CA PRO A 295 11.36 19.15 -3.91
C PRO A 295 11.33 19.45 -5.42
N GLU A 296 12.47 19.80 -6.04
CA GLU A 296 12.62 19.96 -7.48
C GLU A 296 12.32 18.68 -8.28
N HIS A 297 12.40 17.52 -7.63
CA HIS A 297 12.10 16.19 -8.19
C HIS A 297 10.71 15.68 -7.83
N SER A 298 9.85 16.52 -7.25
CA SER A 298 8.49 16.16 -6.88
C SER A 298 7.48 17.17 -7.42
N GLU A 299 6.25 16.74 -7.63
CA GLU A 299 5.16 17.69 -7.87
C GLU A 299 4.98 18.59 -6.65
N PRO A 300 4.86 19.92 -6.80
CA PRO A 300 4.72 20.83 -5.67
C PRO A 300 3.57 20.47 -4.73
N ALA A 301 2.44 20.02 -5.27
CA ALA A 301 1.29 19.56 -4.49
C ALA A 301 1.59 18.25 -3.72
N ALA A 302 2.37 17.33 -4.29
CA ALA A 302 2.80 16.12 -3.60
C ALA A 302 3.76 16.44 -2.45
N ALA A 303 4.74 17.34 -2.68
CA ALA A 303 5.64 17.82 -1.63
C ALA A 303 4.89 18.50 -0.48
N ALA A 304 3.90 19.32 -0.80
CA ALA A 304 3.06 19.99 0.20
C ALA A 304 2.21 19.01 1.02
N ARG A 305 1.60 18.01 0.36
CA ARG A 305 0.85 16.93 1.05
C ARG A 305 1.76 16.10 1.95
N PHE A 306 2.96 15.74 1.49
CA PHE A 306 3.96 15.07 2.31
C PHE A 306 4.36 15.91 3.53
N ALA A 307 4.66 17.20 3.34
CA ALA A 307 5.03 18.10 4.43
C ALA A 307 3.94 18.20 5.51
N ARG A 308 2.67 18.33 5.08
CA ARG A 308 1.50 18.32 5.97
C ARG A 308 1.38 17.01 6.74
N TRP A 309 1.42 15.87 6.05
CA TRP A 309 1.37 14.54 6.66
C TRP A 309 2.51 14.31 7.64
N PHE A 310 3.74 14.68 7.28
CA PHE A 310 4.91 14.56 8.13
C PHE A 310 4.75 15.36 9.43
N ALA A 311 4.25 16.59 9.34
CA ALA A 311 3.95 17.40 10.52
C ALA A 311 2.88 16.72 11.40
N ALA A 312 1.83 16.16 10.78
CA ALA A 312 0.73 15.49 11.47
C ALA A 312 1.18 14.24 12.25
N LEU A 313 2.23 13.53 11.82
CA LEU A 313 2.76 12.36 12.53
C LEU A 313 3.08 12.65 14.00
N ALA A 314 3.51 13.88 14.33
CA ALA A 314 3.78 14.29 15.70
C ALA A 314 2.57 14.17 16.64
N GLY A 315 1.35 14.33 16.11
CA GLY A 315 0.10 14.23 16.88
C GLY A 315 -0.72 12.97 16.61
N THR A 316 -0.39 12.19 15.59
CA THR A 316 -1.21 11.05 15.15
C THR A 316 -0.53 9.70 15.21
N ALA A 317 0.80 9.62 15.25
CA ALA A 317 1.54 8.35 15.27
C ALA A 317 2.08 8.00 16.66
N ASP A 318 2.10 6.70 16.97
CA ASP A 318 2.75 6.13 18.15
C ASP A 318 4.14 5.57 17.82
N LEU A 319 4.38 5.30 16.54
CA LEU A 319 5.64 4.79 16.02
C LEU A 319 5.87 5.29 14.60
N VAL A 320 7.10 5.70 14.29
CA VAL A 320 7.54 5.91 12.92
C VAL A 320 8.62 4.89 12.59
N LEU A 321 8.39 4.15 11.52
CA LEU A 321 9.32 3.17 10.96
C LEU A 321 10.08 3.84 9.80
N ALA A 322 11.39 3.66 9.76
CA ALA A 322 12.24 4.12 8.67
C ALA A 322 12.88 2.92 7.97
N VAL A 323 12.91 2.95 6.64
CA VAL A 323 13.47 1.84 5.84
C VAL A 323 15.00 1.75 5.92
N SER A 324 15.68 2.78 6.43
CA SER A 324 17.14 2.88 6.51
C SER A 324 17.57 3.86 7.61
N GLU A 325 18.84 3.81 8.02
CA GLU A 325 19.43 4.85 8.89
C GLU A 325 19.46 6.21 8.22
N ALA A 326 19.68 6.25 6.90
CA ALA A 326 19.58 7.49 6.13
C ALA A 326 18.20 8.13 6.28
N THR A 327 17.12 7.37 6.01
CA THR A 327 15.74 7.84 6.19
C THR A 327 15.46 8.20 7.65
N ARG A 328 15.96 7.42 8.62
CA ARG A 328 15.80 7.74 10.05
C ARG A 328 16.46 9.07 10.42
N GLY A 329 17.66 9.31 9.91
CA GLY A 329 18.40 10.55 10.10
C GLY A 329 17.69 11.75 9.46
N ASP A 330 17.15 11.56 8.26
CA ASP A 330 16.36 12.58 7.56
C ASP A 330 15.09 12.94 8.32
N VAL A 331 14.32 11.94 8.76
CA VAL A 331 13.12 12.16 9.59
C VAL A 331 13.48 12.87 10.89
N ALA A 332 14.54 12.44 11.59
CA ALA A 332 14.96 13.07 12.84
C ALA A 332 15.38 14.53 12.64
N ARG A 333 16.12 14.83 11.57
CA ARG A 333 16.55 16.19 11.22
C ARG A 333 15.37 17.08 10.87
N LEU A 334 14.45 16.60 10.04
CA LEU A 334 13.25 17.33 9.67
C LEU A 334 12.37 17.60 10.89
N ALA A 335 12.14 16.61 11.75
CA ALA A 335 11.37 16.79 12.98
C ALA A 335 12.02 17.84 13.91
N ALA A 336 13.35 17.75 14.12
CA ALA A 336 14.08 18.69 14.96
C ALA A 336 14.03 20.14 14.43
N GLN A 337 14.03 20.33 13.11
CA GLN A 337 14.00 21.65 12.48
C GLN A 337 12.58 22.23 12.39
N ALA A 338 11.63 21.45 11.87
CA ALA A 338 10.29 21.92 11.54
C ALA A 338 9.31 21.89 12.72
N LEU A 339 9.56 21.03 13.70
CA LEU A 339 8.69 20.75 14.84
C LEU A 339 9.42 20.97 16.17
N ALA A 340 10.39 21.89 16.18
CA ALA A 340 11.20 22.20 17.35
C ALA A 340 10.31 22.47 18.58
N GLY A 341 10.60 21.78 19.68
CA GLY A 341 9.86 21.89 20.94
C GLY A 341 8.58 21.05 21.02
N LEU A 342 8.22 20.32 19.96
CA LEU A 342 7.14 19.34 19.98
C LEU A 342 7.71 17.92 20.17
N PRO A 343 7.03 17.04 20.93
CA PRO A 343 7.39 15.63 20.95
C PRO A 343 7.18 15.03 19.55
N PHE A 344 8.06 14.12 19.18
CA PHE A 344 7.95 13.34 17.96
C PHE A 344 7.94 11.84 18.30
N PRO A 345 7.20 10.99 17.57
CA PRO A 345 7.09 9.57 17.87
C PRO A 345 8.46 8.89 17.85
N PRO A 346 8.63 7.79 18.62
CA PRO A 346 9.82 6.96 18.53
C PRO A 346 10.09 6.52 17.10
N LEU A 347 11.38 6.57 16.72
CA LEU A 347 11.86 6.10 15.42
C LEU A 347 12.48 4.71 15.55
N ARG A 348 12.05 3.77 14.70
CA ARG A 348 12.62 2.43 14.58
C ARG A 348 12.89 2.09 13.12
N LEU A 349 13.74 1.08 12.90
CA LEU A 349 14.11 0.65 11.57
C LEU A 349 13.24 -0.53 11.16
N LEU A 350 12.91 -0.59 9.88
CA LEU A 350 12.33 -1.76 9.24
C LEU A 350 12.92 -1.84 7.84
N ARG A 351 14.06 -2.53 7.72
CA ARG A 351 14.80 -2.58 6.46
C ARG A 351 14.14 -3.55 5.47
N PRO A 352 13.81 -3.12 4.24
CA PRO A 352 13.29 -4.01 3.19
C PRO A 352 14.46 -4.69 2.44
N ASP A 353 15.37 -5.32 3.17
CA ASP A 353 16.57 -6.01 2.68
C ASP A 353 16.29 -7.47 2.27
N ALA A 354 15.13 -7.67 1.65
CA ALA A 354 14.67 -8.96 1.14
C ALA A 354 14.59 -8.94 -0.39
N PRO A 355 14.93 -10.06 -1.06
CA PRO A 355 14.94 -10.13 -2.51
C PRO A 355 13.52 -10.23 -3.08
N LEU A 356 13.42 -10.12 -4.42
CA LEU A 356 12.23 -10.57 -5.14
C LEU A 356 11.89 -12.02 -4.75
N PRO A 357 10.61 -12.35 -4.53
CA PRO A 357 10.20 -13.73 -4.34
C PRO A 357 10.59 -14.60 -5.56
N PRO A 358 10.81 -15.91 -5.36
CA PRO A 358 11.19 -16.80 -6.45
C PRO A 358 10.10 -16.86 -7.55
N PRO A 359 10.49 -16.96 -8.83
CA PRO A 359 9.54 -16.95 -9.94
C PRO A 359 8.60 -18.16 -9.92
N GLN A 360 7.38 -18.00 -10.42
CA GLN A 360 6.30 -18.99 -10.41
C GLN A 360 5.89 -19.47 -11.82
N ALA A 361 6.77 -19.28 -12.81
CA ALA A 361 6.54 -19.53 -14.24
C ALA A 361 5.63 -18.48 -14.93
N GLY A 362 5.81 -17.20 -14.60
CA GLY A 362 5.19 -16.07 -15.31
C GLY A 362 5.72 -15.88 -16.74
N ALA A 363 4.91 -15.19 -17.55
CA ALA A 363 5.20 -14.95 -18.97
C ALA A 363 6.48 -14.14 -19.19
N ALA A 364 7.09 -14.32 -20.37
CA ALA A 364 8.15 -13.44 -20.85
C ALA A 364 7.60 -12.06 -21.21
N HIS A 365 8.41 -11.03 -20.96
CA HIS A 365 8.09 -9.72 -21.54
C HIS A 365 8.18 -9.84 -23.07
N PRO A 366 7.28 -9.24 -23.89
CA PRO A 366 7.26 -9.43 -25.34
C PRO A 366 8.59 -9.11 -26.02
N ARG A 367 9.32 -8.14 -25.47
CA ARG A 367 10.64 -7.69 -25.94
C ARG A 367 11.82 -8.38 -25.26
N GLU A 368 11.58 -9.31 -24.33
CA GLU A 368 12.65 -10.11 -23.69
C GLU A 368 13.41 -10.96 -24.72
N ALA A 369 12.74 -11.36 -25.80
CA ALA A 369 13.34 -12.07 -26.92
C ALA A 369 14.46 -11.27 -27.62
N GLU A 370 14.43 -9.92 -27.56
CA GLU A 370 15.49 -9.05 -28.09
C GLU A 370 16.81 -9.18 -27.32
N LEU A 371 16.77 -9.78 -26.12
CA LEU A 371 17.92 -9.91 -25.20
C LEU A 371 18.52 -11.32 -25.18
N LEU A 372 17.87 -12.31 -25.78
CA LEU A 372 18.27 -13.72 -25.68
C LEU A 372 19.67 -13.96 -26.27
N GLY A 373 20.59 -14.41 -25.43
CA GLY A 373 21.96 -14.78 -25.82
C GLY A 373 22.95 -13.61 -25.96
N ALA A 374 22.53 -12.38 -25.69
CA ALA A 374 23.40 -11.20 -25.77
C ALA A 374 23.72 -10.64 -24.37
N PRO A 375 24.99 -10.28 -24.08
CA PRO A 375 25.31 -9.58 -22.84
C PRO A 375 24.71 -8.17 -22.85
N TYR A 376 24.10 -7.75 -21.74
CA TYR A 376 23.57 -6.39 -21.56
C TYR A 376 23.84 -5.86 -20.15
N VAL A 377 23.74 -4.55 -19.98
CA VAL A 377 23.74 -3.89 -18.67
C VAL A 377 22.32 -3.48 -18.33
N LEU A 378 21.90 -3.68 -17.08
CA LEU A 378 20.52 -3.45 -16.65
C LEU A 378 20.41 -2.22 -15.75
N PHE A 379 19.43 -1.35 -15.99
CA PHE A 379 19.06 -0.25 -15.11
C PHE A 379 17.55 -0.29 -14.85
N VAL A 380 17.19 -0.64 -13.60
CA VAL A 380 15.79 -0.78 -13.17
C VAL A 380 15.38 0.43 -12.34
N ALA A 381 14.55 1.30 -12.90
CA ALA A 381 13.98 2.46 -12.22
C ALA A 381 12.85 3.09 -13.06
N THR A 382 11.87 3.71 -12.40
CA THR A 382 11.00 4.69 -13.08
C THR A 382 11.85 5.74 -13.76
N ILE A 383 11.60 6.03 -15.03
CA ILE A 383 12.31 7.06 -15.77
C ILE A 383 11.81 8.42 -15.27
N GLU A 384 12.53 9.03 -14.36
CA GLU A 384 12.18 10.32 -13.75
C GLU A 384 13.44 11.13 -13.42
N SER A 385 13.26 12.43 -13.13
CA SER A 385 14.41 13.33 -12.89
C SER A 385 15.26 12.91 -11.70
N ARG A 386 14.67 12.38 -10.63
CA ARG A 386 15.39 11.90 -9.43
C ARG A 386 16.31 10.71 -9.69
N LYS A 387 15.88 9.80 -10.56
CA LYS A 387 16.65 8.62 -11.00
C LYS A 387 17.63 8.96 -12.13
N ASP A 388 17.64 10.22 -12.54
CA ASP A 388 18.60 10.85 -13.45
C ASP A 388 19.05 9.96 -14.61
N HIS A 389 18.06 9.44 -15.36
CA HIS A 389 18.33 8.63 -16.55
C HIS A 389 19.10 9.43 -17.61
N LEU A 390 18.95 10.75 -17.59
CA LEU A 390 19.68 11.64 -18.48
C LEU A 390 21.20 11.55 -18.25
N PHE A 391 21.66 11.55 -17.00
CA PHE A 391 23.07 11.32 -16.66
C PHE A 391 23.59 10.00 -17.24
N VAL A 392 22.87 8.89 -16.99
CA VAL A 392 23.29 7.57 -17.45
C VAL A 392 23.32 7.47 -18.97
N LEU A 393 22.31 8.03 -19.67
CA LEU A 393 22.26 8.03 -21.13
C LEU A 393 23.40 8.85 -21.76
N ASN A 394 23.75 10.00 -21.18
CA ASN A 394 24.90 10.80 -21.63
C ASN A 394 26.23 10.08 -21.42
N ALA A 395 26.39 9.41 -20.28
CA ALA A 395 27.55 8.57 -20.01
C ALA A 395 27.61 7.38 -20.99
N TRP A 396 26.46 6.78 -21.34
CA TRP A 396 26.39 5.72 -22.35
C TRP A 396 26.80 6.19 -23.74
N LEU A 397 26.39 7.41 -24.14
CA LEU A 397 26.88 8.04 -25.36
C LEU A 397 28.40 8.24 -25.35
N ALA A 398 28.98 8.59 -24.20
CA ALA A 398 30.43 8.73 -24.06
C ALA A 398 31.15 7.37 -24.23
N LEU A 399 30.63 6.31 -23.62
CA LEU A 399 31.16 4.94 -23.78
C LEU A 399 31.07 4.48 -25.24
N LEU A 400 29.94 4.69 -25.91
CA LEU A 400 29.75 4.35 -27.32
C LEU A 400 30.72 5.11 -28.23
N ARG A 401 31.04 6.37 -27.93
CA ARG A 401 32.06 7.13 -28.67
C ARG A 401 33.47 6.57 -28.47
N ARG A 402 33.80 6.06 -27.28
CA ARG A 402 35.13 5.51 -26.95
C ARG A 402 35.34 4.11 -27.52
N HIS A 403 34.31 3.25 -27.39
CA HIS A 403 34.45 1.80 -27.58
C HIS A 403 33.55 1.22 -28.67
N GLY A 404 32.69 2.05 -29.28
CA GLY A 404 31.84 1.64 -30.39
C GLY A 404 30.98 0.42 -30.08
N ALA A 405 31.04 -0.59 -30.96
CA ALA A 405 30.23 -1.79 -30.85
C ALA A 405 30.60 -2.71 -29.66
N ALA A 406 31.75 -2.51 -29.02
CA ALA A 406 32.16 -3.27 -27.83
C ALA A 406 31.32 -2.94 -26.59
N VAL A 407 30.58 -1.81 -26.61
CA VAL A 407 29.63 -1.49 -25.54
C VAL A 407 28.35 -2.32 -25.74
N PRO A 408 27.97 -3.16 -24.75
CA PRO A 408 26.75 -3.94 -24.81
C PRO A 408 25.51 -3.02 -24.71
N PRO A 409 24.32 -3.51 -25.08
CA PRO A 409 23.09 -2.76 -24.89
C PRO A 409 22.86 -2.39 -23.42
N LEU A 410 22.33 -1.19 -23.18
CA LEU A 410 21.76 -0.79 -21.89
C LEU A 410 20.25 -1.08 -21.91
N VAL A 411 19.78 -1.90 -20.98
CA VAL A 411 18.36 -2.21 -20.81
C VAL A 411 17.82 -1.34 -19.68
N LEU A 412 16.89 -0.46 -20.02
CA LEU A 412 16.13 0.36 -19.06
C LEU A 412 14.82 -0.34 -18.75
N VAL A 413 14.55 -0.59 -17.47
CA VAL A 413 13.27 -1.17 -17.00
C VAL A 413 12.54 -0.16 -16.14
N GLY A 414 11.38 0.29 -16.60
CA GLY A 414 10.49 1.19 -15.86
C GLY A 414 9.63 2.07 -16.75
N ARG A 415 8.65 2.76 -16.16
CA ARG A 415 7.73 3.65 -16.88
C ARG A 415 8.27 5.07 -16.93
N ALA A 416 7.78 5.88 -17.87
CA ALA A 416 8.01 7.32 -17.85
C ALA A 416 7.26 7.94 -16.65
N GLY A 417 8.00 8.63 -15.78
CA GLY A 417 7.51 9.30 -14.59
C GLY A 417 7.70 10.82 -14.64
N PHE A 418 7.73 11.43 -13.47
CA PHE A 418 7.82 12.88 -13.30
C PHE A 418 9.10 13.45 -13.94
N GLN A 419 8.95 14.52 -14.73
CA GLN A 419 10.05 15.19 -15.43
C GLN A 419 10.95 14.26 -16.27
N SER A 420 10.38 13.20 -16.84
CA SER A 420 11.09 12.24 -17.72
C SER A 420 11.47 12.81 -19.10
N GLY A 421 10.87 13.94 -19.50
CA GLY A 421 10.96 14.51 -20.85
C GLY A 421 12.37 14.60 -21.44
N PRO A 422 13.37 15.16 -20.73
CA PRO A 422 14.74 15.24 -21.26
C PRO A 422 15.38 13.88 -21.56
N ALA A 423 15.24 12.90 -20.67
CA ALA A 423 15.80 11.56 -20.85
C ALA A 423 15.10 10.82 -22.01
N VAL A 424 13.77 10.87 -22.05
CA VAL A 424 12.97 10.25 -23.13
C VAL A 424 13.30 10.90 -24.48
N ALA A 425 13.42 12.22 -24.53
CA ALA A 425 13.78 12.93 -25.76
C ALA A 425 15.19 12.54 -26.25
N LEU A 426 16.16 12.39 -25.34
CA LEU A 426 17.50 11.92 -25.70
C LEU A 426 17.46 10.49 -26.27
N LEU A 427 16.75 9.59 -25.59
CA LEU A 427 16.60 8.20 -26.00
C LEU A 427 15.98 8.07 -27.41
N GLN A 428 14.97 8.88 -27.71
CA GLN A 428 14.25 8.84 -29.00
C GLN A 428 15.01 9.53 -30.14
N ARG A 429 15.77 10.59 -29.84
CA ARG A 429 16.35 11.46 -30.88
C ARG A 429 17.82 11.22 -31.17
N ALA A 430 18.56 10.56 -30.28
CA ALA A 430 19.98 10.29 -30.48
C ALA A 430 20.20 9.02 -31.33
N PRO A 431 20.68 9.13 -32.59
CA PRO A 431 20.87 7.96 -33.45
C PRO A 431 21.88 6.96 -32.88
N ALA A 432 22.84 7.43 -32.08
CA ALA A 432 23.84 6.58 -31.44
C ALA A 432 23.25 5.64 -30.36
N LEU A 433 22.07 5.96 -29.80
CA LEU A 433 21.39 5.12 -28.80
C LEU A 433 20.44 4.10 -29.45
N ALA A 434 20.07 4.29 -30.73
CA ALA A 434 19.17 3.40 -31.43
C ALA A 434 19.77 1.97 -31.50
N GLY A 435 19.03 0.99 -31.00
CA GLY A 435 19.50 -0.41 -30.90
C GLY A 435 20.62 -0.64 -29.87
N ARG A 436 21.05 0.41 -29.14
CA ARG A 436 22.05 0.34 -28.05
C ARG A 436 21.45 0.60 -26.68
N VAL A 437 20.26 1.18 -26.63
CA VAL A 437 19.45 1.28 -25.42
C VAL A 437 18.09 0.68 -25.71
N ILE A 438 17.69 -0.28 -24.88
CA ILE A 438 16.41 -0.99 -24.99
C ILE A 438 15.58 -0.58 -23.77
N TRP A 439 14.45 0.06 -24.02
CA TRP A 439 13.51 0.43 -22.97
C TRP A 439 12.37 -0.59 -22.90
N LEU A 440 12.23 -1.20 -21.73
CA LEU A 440 11.15 -2.09 -21.34
C LEU A 440 10.29 -1.39 -20.27
N ASP A 441 9.04 -1.08 -20.62
CA ASP A 441 8.01 -0.73 -19.64
C ASP A 441 7.25 -1.99 -19.21
N ASP A 442 6.42 -1.88 -18.16
CA ASP A 442 5.52 -2.96 -17.73
C ASP A 442 6.18 -4.35 -17.63
N VAL A 443 7.28 -4.44 -16.88
CA VAL A 443 7.95 -5.71 -16.60
C VAL A 443 7.41 -6.32 -15.32
N ALA A 444 6.85 -7.52 -15.41
CA ALA A 444 6.38 -8.30 -14.26
C ALA A 444 7.56 -8.84 -13.43
N ASP A 445 7.34 -9.13 -12.14
CA ASP A 445 8.39 -9.57 -11.21
C ASP A 445 9.13 -10.84 -11.70
N ASP A 446 8.40 -11.79 -12.29
CA ASP A 446 9.00 -13.02 -12.83
C ASP A 446 9.92 -12.74 -14.03
N ALA A 447 9.55 -11.80 -14.90
CA ALA A 447 10.41 -11.36 -16.00
C ALA A 447 11.60 -10.54 -15.50
N LEU A 448 11.38 -9.68 -14.51
CA LEU A 448 12.42 -8.90 -13.86
C LEU A 448 13.51 -9.80 -13.24
N HIS A 449 13.11 -10.91 -12.62
CA HIS A 449 14.05 -11.90 -12.10
C HIS A 449 15.00 -12.46 -13.17
N ARG A 450 14.46 -12.79 -14.36
CA ARG A 450 15.27 -13.27 -15.50
C ARG A 450 16.17 -12.17 -16.06
N LEU A 451 15.70 -10.92 -16.07
CA LEU A 451 16.51 -9.78 -16.50
C LEU A 451 17.72 -9.55 -15.57
N TYR A 452 17.54 -9.66 -14.26
CA TYR A 452 18.68 -9.59 -13.35
C TYR A 452 19.64 -10.76 -13.58
N ALA A 453 19.13 -11.99 -13.72
CA ALA A 453 19.98 -13.17 -13.93
C ALA A 453 20.82 -13.08 -15.23
N GLY A 454 20.24 -12.52 -16.30
CA GLY A 454 20.88 -12.37 -17.60
C GLY A 454 21.83 -11.17 -17.75
N ALA A 455 21.74 -10.17 -16.86
CA ALA A 455 22.58 -8.98 -16.95
C ALA A 455 24.07 -9.27 -16.72
N LEU A 456 24.97 -8.53 -17.37
CA LEU A 456 26.40 -8.52 -17.05
C LEU A 456 26.63 -7.91 -15.66
N PHE A 457 26.04 -6.75 -15.43
CA PHE A 457 25.98 -6.04 -14.17
C PHE A 457 24.85 -5.02 -14.26
N THR A 458 24.59 -4.33 -13.16
CA THR A 458 23.48 -3.39 -13.05
C THR A 458 23.97 -1.98 -12.71
N ILE A 459 23.18 -0.99 -13.12
CA ILE A 459 23.35 0.41 -12.76
C ILE A 459 22.12 0.83 -11.99
N TYR A 460 22.32 1.54 -10.89
CA TYR A 460 21.25 2.21 -10.17
C TYR A 460 21.68 3.62 -9.80
N HIS A 461 21.31 4.59 -10.63
CA HIS A 461 21.61 5.99 -10.39
C HIS A 461 20.39 6.70 -9.82
N SER A 462 20.53 7.28 -8.63
CA SER A 462 19.53 8.18 -8.08
C SER A 462 20.19 9.25 -7.23
N GLN A 463 19.58 10.43 -7.20
CA GLN A 463 20.01 11.60 -6.45
C GLN A 463 19.57 11.54 -4.98
N HIS A 464 18.51 10.77 -4.66
CA HIS A 464 18.09 10.51 -3.28
C HIS A 464 17.19 9.27 -3.21
N GLU A 465 17.49 8.37 -2.28
CA GLU A 465 16.68 7.19 -1.96
C GLU A 465 16.65 6.92 -0.47
N GLY A 466 15.49 6.49 0.02
CA GLY A 466 15.41 5.89 1.34
C GLY A 466 15.85 4.42 1.36
N TRP A 467 15.54 3.64 0.32
CA TRP A 467 16.10 2.30 0.11
C TRP A 467 16.19 1.96 -1.38
N GLY A 468 17.35 1.47 -1.84
CA GLY A 468 17.53 1.01 -3.21
C GLY A 468 17.10 -0.45 -3.40
N LEU A 469 15.81 -0.73 -3.54
CA LEU A 469 15.34 -2.10 -3.83
C LEU A 469 16.04 -2.72 -5.05
N PRO A 470 16.24 -2.01 -6.18
CA PRO A 470 17.00 -2.56 -7.31
C PRO A 470 18.45 -2.95 -6.98
N VAL A 471 19.07 -2.26 -6.01
CA VAL A 471 20.40 -2.61 -5.51
C VAL A 471 20.33 -3.94 -4.75
N THR A 472 19.35 -4.10 -3.86
CA THR A 472 19.11 -5.35 -3.11
C THR A 472 18.82 -6.51 -4.05
N GLU A 473 17.99 -6.29 -5.07
CA GLU A 473 17.62 -7.28 -6.09
C GLU A 473 18.83 -7.71 -6.95
N ALA A 474 19.70 -6.77 -7.35
CA ALA A 474 20.93 -7.09 -8.08
C ALA A 474 21.87 -7.97 -7.25
N LEU A 475 22.08 -7.64 -5.97
CA LEU A 475 22.89 -8.46 -5.05
C LEU A 475 22.30 -9.86 -4.85
N ALA A 476 20.97 -9.97 -4.80
CA ALA A 476 20.28 -11.25 -4.70
C ALA A 476 20.53 -12.12 -5.93
N ALA A 477 20.52 -11.52 -7.12
CA ALA A 477 20.87 -12.17 -8.38
C ALA A 477 22.37 -12.45 -8.54
N GLY A 478 23.20 -12.06 -7.57
CA GLY A 478 24.66 -12.23 -7.62
C GLY A 478 25.35 -11.28 -8.60
N LYS A 479 24.68 -10.19 -9.00
CA LYS A 479 25.20 -9.23 -9.98
C LYS A 479 25.80 -8.02 -9.29
N VAL A 480 26.91 -7.55 -9.86
CA VAL A 480 27.49 -6.25 -9.47
C VAL A 480 26.48 -5.15 -9.74
N VAL A 481 26.43 -4.17 -8.84
CA VAL A 481 25.61 -2.96 -8.99
C VAL A 481 26.47 -1.72 -8.78
N VAL A 482 26.36 -0.78 -9.71
CA VAL A 482 27.00 0.54 -9.66
C VAL A 482 25.98 1.57 -9.15
N ALA A 483 26.27 2.22 -8.02
CA ALA A 483 25.36 3.19 -7.41
C ALA A 483 26.13 4.36 -6.76
N PRO A 484 25.59 5.60 -6.73
CA PRO A 484 26.28 6.72 -6.09
C PRO A 484 26.37 6.54 -4.56
N ALA A 485 27.42 7.10 -3.95
CA ALA A 485 27.78 6.89 -2.54
C ALA A 485 27.00 7.78 -1.54
N HIS A 486 25.67 7.69 -1.48
CA HIS A 486 24.86 8.49 -0.56
C HIS A 486 23.54 7.80 -0.14
N SER A 487 22.84 8.42 0.82
CA SER A 487 21.52 8.03 1.34
C SER A 487 21.39 6.53 1.67
N GLY A 488 20.19 5.96 1.53
CA GLY A 488 19.94 4.53 1.73
C GLY A 488 20.62 3.59 0.73
N LEU A 489 21.29 4.11 -0.32
CA LEU A 489 22.00 3.27 -1.30
C LEU A 489 23.20 2.56 -0.71
N LEU A 490 23.87 3.20 0.26
CA LEU A 490 24.99 2.60 0.99
C LEU A 490 24.52 1.38 1.80
N GLU A 491 23.35 1.49 2.44
CA GLU A 491 22.75 0.41 3.24
C GLU A 491 22.22 -0.72 2.35
N SER A 492 21.46 -0.40 1.29
CA SER A 492 20.94 -1.40 0.36
C SER A 492 22.04 -2.11 -0.43
N GLY A 493 23.22 -1.49 -0.55
CA GLY A 493 24.42 -2.06 -1.16
C GLY A 493 25.21 -3.02 -0.26
N GLN A 494 24.92 -3.08 1.05
CA GLN A 494 25.59 -3.94 2.04
C GLN A 494 27.13 -3.92 2.00
N GLY A 495 27.75 -2.83 1.55
CA GLY A 495 29.22 -2.75 1.33
C GLY A 495 29.75 -3.61 0.18
N LEU A 496 28.85 -4.16 -0.65
CA LEU A 496 29.14 -5.02 -1.80
C LEU A 496 28.91 -4.31 -3.14
N ALA A 497 28.01 -3.32 -3.17
CA ALA A 497 27.84 -2.42 -4.31
C ALA A 497 29.13 -1.63 -4.60
N LEU A 498 29.37 -1.33 -5.87
CA LEU A 498 30.48 -0.47 -6.28
C LEU A 498 29.98 0.97 -6.34
N HIS A 499 30.57 1.81 -5.49
CA HIS A 499 30.14 3.18 -5.34
C HIS A 499 31.08 4.19 -6.00
N TYR A 500 30.50 5.30 -6.45
CA TYR A 500 31.20 6.47 -6.99
C TYR A 500 30.68 7.74 -6.31
N ALA A 501 31.46 8.83 -6.37
CA ALA A 501 31.05 10.10 -5.79
C ALA A 501 29.76 10.62 -6.46
N PRO A 502 28.76 11.08 -5.69
CA PRO A 502 27.52 11.61 -6.24
C PRO A 502 27.79 12.75 -7.24
N GLY A 503 27.21 12.66 -8.44
CA GLY A 503 27.40 13.65 -9.51
C GLY A 503 28.72 13.52 -10.30
N SER A 504 29.61 12.59 -9.97
CA SER A 504 30.89 12.41 -10.66
C SER A 504 30.76 11.52 -11.90
N GLU A 505 30.52 12.13 -13.07
CA GLU A 505 30.55 11.43 -14.36
C GLU A 505 31.89 10.72 -14.64
N PRO A 506 33.08 11.32 -14.35
CA PRO A 506 34.36 10.65 -14.59
C PRO A 506 34.54 9.35 -13.79
N GLU A 507 34.17 9.34 -12.51
CA GLU A 507 34.28 8.14 -11.67
C GLU A 507 33.27 7.07 -12.11
N PHE A 508 32.04 7.48 -12.42
CA PHE A 508 31.03 6.59 -12.97
C PHE A 508 31.52 5.91 -14.25
N LEU A 509 32.01 6.70 -15.21
CA LEU A 509 32.54 6.19 -16.47
C LEU A 509 33.71 5.25 -16.24
N ALA A 510 34.67 5.61 -15.39
CA ALA A 510 35.82 4.76 -15.10
C ALA A 510 35.40 3.41 -14.51
N LEU A 511 34.43 3.40 -13.60
CA LEU A 511 33.93 2.18 -12.98
C LEU A 511 33.16 1.29 -13.97
N VAL A 512 32.26 1.87 -14.75
CA VAL A 512 31.48 1.15 -15.77
C VAL A 512 32.40 0.61 -16.87
N GLU A 513 33.34 1.42 -17.36
CA GLU A 513 34.33 1.02 -18.36
C GLU A 513 35.17 -0.16 -17.88
N ARG A 514 35.57 -0.16 -16.60
CA ARG A 514 36.30 -1.26 -16.00
C ARG A 514 35.48 -2.54 -15.91
N LEU A 515 34.20 -2.45 -15.51
CA LEU A 515 33.29 -3.61 -15.46
C LEU A 515 32.99 -4.20 -16.86
N LEU A 516 33.01 -3.36 -17.89
CA LEU A 516 32.83 -3.76 -19.28
C LEU A 516 34.07 -4.45 -19.85
N LEU A 517 35.26 -3.89 -19.61
CA LEU A 517 36.50 -4.27 -20.30
C LEU A 517 37.39 -5.24 -19.52
N GLU A 518 37.22 -5.35 -18.19
CA GLU A 518 38.01 -6.24 -17.31
C GLU A 518 37.10 -7.31 -16.67
N PRO A 519 36.83 -8.45 -17.35
CA PRO A 519 35.99 -9.52 -16.81
C PRO A 519 36.43 -10.01 -15.42
N GLY A 520 37.74 -10.11 -15.17
CA GLY A 520 38.27 -10.52 -13.87
C GLY A 520 37.95 -9.54 -12.72
N PHE A 521 37.83 -8.22 -13.01
CA PHE A 521 37.39 -7.25 -12.01
C PHE A 521 35.91 -7.46 -11.64
N ARG A 522 35.07 -7.69 -12.65
CA ARG A 522 33.64 -8.00 -12.45
C ARG A 522 33.46 -9.32 -11.69
N GLU A 523 34.11 -10.39 -12.14
CA GLU A 523 34.03 -11.72 -11.52
C GLU A 523 34.50 -11.69 -10.05
N ALA A 524 35.56 -10.93 -9.74
CA ALA A 524 36.00 -10.75 -8.36
C ALA A 524 34.97 -10.00 -7.50
N ALA A 525 34.27 -9.02 -8.06
CA ALA A 525 33.18 -8.32 -7.37
C ALA A 525 31.96 -9.24 -7.17
N GLU A 526 31.61 -10.07 -8.16
CA GLU A 526 30.53 -11.06 -8.05
C GLU A 526 30.87 -12.15 -7.01
N ALA A 527 32.12 -12.60 -6.94
CA ALA A 527 32.58 -13.53 -5.91
C ALA A 527 32.42 -12.93 -4.50
N ARG A 528 32.80 -11.67 -4.32
CA ARG A 528 32.54 -10.95 -3.05
C ARG A 528 31.06 -10.86 -2.71
N ILE A 529 30.20 -10.67 -3.70
CA ILE A 529 28.74 -10.65 -3.49
C ILE A 529 28.24 -12.02 -3.05
N ALA A 530 28.67 -13.10 -3.72
CA ALA A 530 28.30 -14.46 -3.39
C ALA A 530 28.69 -14.85 -1.96
N GLU A 531 29.88 -14.43 -1.50
CA GLU A 531 30.39 -14.71 -0.15
C GLU A 531 29.83 -13.76 0.92
N GLY A 532 29.60 -12.49 0.57
CA GLY A 532 29.37 -11.42 1.52
C GLY A 532 27.92 -11.03 1.75
N ARG A 533 26.99 -11.32 0.82
CA ARG A 533 25.60 -10.86 0.92
C ARG A 533 24.86 -11.43 2.14
N ARG A 534 24.12 -10.58 2.84
CA ARG A 534 23.34 -10.89 4.05
C ARG A 534 21.91 -10.43 3.88
N LEU A 535 21.26 -10.89 2.82
CA LEU A 535 19.85 -10.59 2.56
C LEU A 535 18.94 -11.43 3.45
N ARG A 536 17.92 -10.79 4.01
CA ARG A 536 16.86 -11.48 4.73
C ARG A 536 15.80 -11.99 3.74
N ASN A 537 14.83 -12.75 4.24
CA ASN A 537 13.61 -13.02 3.50
C ASN A 537 12.48 -12.15 4.07
N TRP A 538 11.38 -12.04 3.33
CA TRP A 538 10.23 -11.23 3.75
C TRP A 538 9.59 -11.70 5.05
N ARG A 539 9.70 -13.00 5.40
CA ARG A 539 9.26 -13.52 6.71
C ARG A 539 10.05 -12.91 7.86
N ALA A 540 11.37 -12.78 7.72
CA ALA A 540 12.21 -12.14 8.73
C ALA A 540 11.92 -10.65 8.87
N VAL A 541 11.61 -9.94 7.77
CA VAL A 541 11.19 -8.53 7.79
C VAL A 541 9.83 -8.38 8.49
N ALA A 542 8.85 -9.22 8.16
CA ALA A 542 7.56 -9.22 8.83
C ALA A 542 7.66 -9.57 10.33
N ALA A 543 8.51 -10.54 10.69
CA ALA A 543 8.78 -10.88 12.09
C ALA A 543 9.44 -9.71 12.85
N GLU A 544 10.37 -8.96 12.24
CA GLU A 544 10.94 -7.75 12.84
C GLU A 544 9.87 -6.67 13.08
N LEU A 545 8.96 -6.47 12.13
CA LEU A 545 7.82 -5.56 12.30
C LEU A 545 6.98 -5.97 13.52
N VAL A 546 6.53 -7.23 13.57
CA VAL A 546 5.71 -7.76 14.68
C VAL A 546 6.44 -7.61 16.01
N ALA A 547 7.72 -8.01 16.09
CA ALA A 547 8.53 -7.89 17.29
C ALA A 547 8.70 -6.42 17.72
N THR A 548 8.88 -5.51 16.77
CA THR A 548 8.99 -4.07 17.05
C THR A 548 7.71 -3.53 17.66
N LEU A 549 6.54 -3.88 17.10
CA LEU A 549 5.24 -3.43 17.61
C LEU A 549 4.94 -4.01 19.00
N ALA A 550 5.28 -5.30 19.22
CA ALA A 550 5.11 -5.96 20.51
C ALA A 550 5.99 -5.37 21.62
N ALA A 551 7.19 -4.89 21.27
CA ALA A 551 8.12 -4.27 22.22
C ALA A 551 7.76 -2.81 22.58
N MET A 552 6.78 -2.21 21.91
CA MET A 552 6.39 -0.82 22.19
C MET A 552 5.51 -0.74 23.45
N PRO A 553 5.81 0.17 24.39
CA PRO A 553 5.06 0.30 25.64
C PRO A 553 3.58 0.61 25.36
N PRO A 554 2.65 0.16 26.23
CA PRO A 554 1.22 0.40 26.05
C PRO A 554 0.82 1.85 26.29
N GLU A 555 1.66 2.65 26.97
CA GLU A 555 1.35 4.05 27.24
C GLU A 555 1.40 4.90 25.97
N PRO A 556 0.42 5.80 25.77
CA PRO A 556 0.40 6.69 24.63
C PRO A 556 1.59 7.65 24.66
N THR A 557 1.99 8.11 23.47
CA THR A 557 2.98 9.17 23.31
C THR A 557 2.61 10.40 24.15
N ALA A 558 3.62 11.08 24.71
CA ALA A 558 3.39 12.30 25.48
C ALA A 558 2.48 13.28 24.72
N GLY A 559 1.50 13.85 25.43
CA GLY A 559 0.55 14.80 24.82
C GLY A 559 1.28 16.01 24.23
N LEU A 560 0.77 16.51 23.10
CA LEU A 560 1.31 17.73 22.49
C LEU A 560 1.07 18.94 23.39
N PRO A 561 2.07 19.80 23.62
CA PRO A 561 1.85 21.06 24.32
C PRO A 561 0.93 21.96 23.48
N PRO A 562 0.04 22.78 24.07
CA PRO A 562 -0.84 23.64 23.29
C PRO A 562 -0.06 24.67 22.46
N PRO A 563 -0.56 25.09 21.29
CA PRO A 563 0.08 26.12 20.48
C PRO A 563 0.09 27.48 21.21
N PRO A 564 1.04 28.37 20.88
CA PRO A 564 1.04 29.72 21.45
C PRO A 564 -0.20 30.51 21.02
N LEU A 565 -0.67 31.41 21.89
CA LEU A 565 -1.70 32.39 21.54
C LEU A 565 -1.20 33.30 20.41
N GLY A 566 -2.14 33.80 19.60
CA GLY A 566 -1.86 34.65 18.44
C GLY A 566 -1.42 33.90 17.19
N LEU A 567 -1.22 32.57 17.27
CA LEU A 567 -0.95 31.75 16.08
C LEU A 567 -2.21 31.63 15.22
N VAL A 568 -2.09 32.00 13.94
CA VAL A 568 -3.18 31.90 12.97
C VAL A 568 -3.19 30.52 12.32
N HIS A 569 -4.25 29.76 12.56
CA HIS A 569 -4.45 28.44 12.00
C HIS A 569 -5.31 28.53 10.73
N ARG A 570 -4.70 28.33 9.56
CA ARG A 570 -5.42 28.23 8.30
C ARG A 570 -5.96 26.81 8.15
N LEU A 571 -7.24 26.64 7.83
CA LEU A 571 -7.86 25.31 7.74
C LEU A 571 -7.92 24.74 6.32
N GLY A 572 -7.33 25.43 5.34
CA GLY A 572 -7.17 24.95 3.98
C GLY A 572 -5.88 24.17 3.76
N GLU A 573 -5.68 23.71 2.53
CA GLU A 573 -4.45 23.06 2.12
C GLU A 573 -3.25 24.00 2.28
N ALA A 574 -2.21 23.52 2.97
CA ALA A 574 -0.94 24.23 3.01
C ALA A 574 -0.22 24.03 1.67
N ALA A 575 0.19 25.12 1.02
CA ALA A 575 0.90 25.08 -0.26
C ALA A 575 2.44 24.97 -0.12
N ALA A 576 2.95 24.73 1.09
CA ALA A 576 4.37 24.77 1.38
C ALA A 576 4.99 23.37 1.35
N ALA A 577 6.11 23.23 0.65
CA ALA A 577 6.87 21.98 0.54
C ALA A 577 7.69 21.63 1.80
N GLN A 578 7.68 22.48 2.83
CA GLN A 578 8.42 22.27 4.07
C GLN A 578 7.46 22.06 5.24
N PRO A 579 7.66 21.03 6.07
CA PRO A 579 6.82 20.80 7.24
C PRO A 579 6.94 21.97 8.23
N ALA A 580 5.88 22.23 8.98
CA ALA A 580 5.87 23.24 10.04
C ALA A 580 4.85 22.90 11.12
N ALA A 581 5.13 23.27 12.37
CA ALA A 581 4.23 23.08 13.50
C ALA A 581 2.81 23.64 13.25
N VAL A 582 2.68 24.75 12.51
CA VAL A 582 1.36 25.31 12.17
C VAL A 582 0.51 24.36 11.32
N MET A 583 1.12 23.53 10.46
CA MET A 583 0.41 22.53 9.65
C MET A 583 -0.21 21.46 10.54
N LEU A 584 0.58 20.93 11.48
CA LEU A 584 0.11 19.98 12.49
C LEU A 584 -1.11 20.55 13.22
N TRP A 585 -0.99 21.77 13.76
CA TRP A 585 -2.09 22.35 14.53
C TRP A 585 -3.33 22.58 13.67
N SER A 586 -3.18 23.17 12.49
CA SER A 586 -4.29 23.37 11.54
C SER A 586 -5.08 22.09 11.26
N ASP A 587 -4.41 20.93 11.17
CA ASP A 587 -5.08 19.64 10.98
C ASP A 587 -5.73 19.11 12.26
N LEU A 588 -5.06 19.24 13.41
CA LEU A 588 -5.57 18.76 14.70
C LEU A 588 -6.78 19.54 15.22
N LEU A 589 -6.97 20.80 14.81
CA LEU A 589 -8.12 21.60 15.26
C LEU A 589 -9.46 21.04 14.79
N ARG A 590 -9.48 20.37 13.64
CA ARG A 590 -10.70 19.81 13.01
C ARG A 590 -11.06 18.50 13.70
N ASP A 591 -12.09 18.55 14.55
CA ASP A 591 -12.55 17.40 15.31
C ASP A 591 -13.79 16.74 14.69
N GLY A 592 -13.87 15.41 14.83
CA GLY A 592 -14.99 14.60 14.33
C GLY A 592 -15.13 14.56 12.80
N GLY A 593 -16.24 13.97 12.32
CA GLY A 593 -16.53 13.78 10.90
C GLY A 593 -17.30 14.93 10.22
N GLY A 594 -17.45 16.07 10.89
CA GLY A 594 -18.22 17.22 10.39
C GLY A 594 -17.51 18.05 9.31
N TRP A 595 -16.34 17.62 8.84
CA TRP A 595 -15.52 18.36 7.88
C TRP A 595 -15.50 17.66 6.53
N LEU A 596 -15.50 18.45 5.46
CA LEU A 596 -15.13 17.99 4.12
C LEU A 596 -13.60 18.08 3.94
N PRO A 597 -13.03 17.51 2.87
CA PRO A 597 -11.61 17.68 2.58
C PRO A 597 -11.24 19.17 2.49
N PRO A 598 -10.04 19.56 2.98
CA PRO A 598 -9.60 20.94 2.91
C PRO A 598 -9.30 21.32 1.46
N GLU A 599 -9.62 22.57 1.11
CA GLU A 599 -9.34 23.18 -0.19
C GLU A 599 -8.24 24.24 -0.05
N ALA A 600 -7.74 24.77 -1.16
CA ALA A 600 -6.67 25.77 -1.17
C ALA A 600 -7.00 27.03 -0.34
N TRP A 601 -8.28 27.38 -0.16
CA TRP A 601 -8.70 28.56 0.59
C TRP A 601 -9.04 28.28 2.07
N GLY A 602 -9.54 27.08 2.39
CA GLY A 602 -10.15 26.77 3.69
C GLY A 602 -10.81 25.39 3.67
N CYS A 603 -11.77 25.16 4.55
CA CYS A 603 -12.45 23.88 4.68
C CYS A 603 -13.95 24.08 4.85
N TRP A 604 -14.75 23.36 4.06
CA TRP A 604 -16.19 23.31 4.28
C TRP A 604 -16.53 22.43 5.48
N THR A 605 -17.52 22.86 6.25
CA THR A 605 -18.23 21.97 7.17
C THR A 605 -19.31 21.19 6.41
N ARG A 606 -19.67 20.01 6.90
CA ARG A 606 -20.93 19.36 6.54
C ARG A 606 -22.10 20.12 7.19
N PRO A 607 -23.33 20.00 6.65
CA PRO A 607 -24.52 20.51 7.31
C PRO A 607 -24.68 19.94 8.73
N GLY A 608 -25.27 20.74 9.63
CA GLY A 608 -25.43 20.37 11.02
C GLY A 608 -24.26 20.83 11.89
N ARG A 609 -23.98 20.08 12.97
CA ARG A 609 -23.02 20.46 14.01
C ARG A 609 -21.62 19.93 13.70
N THR A 610 -20.67 20.85 13.61
CA THR A 610 -19.23 20.58 13.42
C THR A 610 -18.42 21.17 14.57
N LEU A 611 -17.28 20.56 14.93
CA LEU A 611 -16.49 20.97 16.09
C LEU A 611 -15.06 21.37 15.71
N LEU A 612 -14.62 22.51 16.23
CA LEU A 612 -13.20 22.84 16.39
C LEU A 612 -12.79 22.66 17.85
N ARG A 613 -11.69 21.95 18.10
CA ARG A 613 -11.09 21.81 19.43
C ARG A 613 -9.72 22.48 19.43
N LEU A 614 -9.59 23.57 20.18
CA LEU A 614 -8.38 24.36 20.27
C LEU A 614 -7.72 24.12 21.63
N PRO A 615 -6.60 23.39 21.71
CA PRO A 615 -5.79 23.36 22.92
C PRO A 615 -5.29 24.76 23.24
N LEU A 616 -5.40 25.19 24.49
CA LEU A 616 -5.01 26.52 24.94
C LEU A 616 -3.88 26.43 25.96
N PRO A 617 -2.86 27.29 25.88
CA PRO A 617 -1.87 27.40 26.93
C PRO A 617 -2.52 27.94 28.21
N PRO A 618 -1.96 27.63 29.39
CA PRO A 618 -2.42 28.22 30.65
C PRO A 618 -2.46 29.75 30.55
N CYS A 619 -3.61 30.34 30.84
CA CYS A 619 -3.81 31.78 30.78
C CYS A 619 -4.69 32.24 31.96
N ALA A 620 -4.38 33.43 32.50
CA ALA A 620 -5.03 33.96 33.71
C ALA A 620 -6.21 34.90 33.41
N GLY A 621 -6.43 35.24 32.13
CA GLY A 621 -7.42 36.24 31.71
C GLY A 621 -8.25 35.77 30.51
N PRO A 622 -9.27 36.56 30.12
CA PRO A 622 -10.14 36.22 29.01
C PRO A 622 -9.37 36.15 27.70
N LEU A 623 -9.88 35.37 26.74
CA LEU A 623 -9.33 35.28 25.38
C LEU A 623 -10.37 35.69 24.33
N ARG A 624 -9.89 36.11 23.17
CA ARG A 624 -10.68 36.31 21.95
C ARG A 624 -10.41 35.21 20.94
N LEU A 625 -11.47 34.58 20.47
CA LEU A 625 -11.44 33.68 19.33
C LEU A 625 -11.86 34.44 18.07
N HIS A 626 -10.94 34.57 17.13
CA HIS A 626 -11.16 35.13 15.80
C HIS A 626 -11.41 33.99 14.82
N LEU A 627 -12.54 34.04 14.12
CA LEU A 627 -12.98 33.03 13.16
C LEU A 627 -13.27 33.70 11.82
N ALA A 628 -12.58 33.28 10.77
CA ALA A 628 -12.84 33.73 9.40
C ALA A 628 -13.72 32.69 8.70
N LEU A 629 -14.90 33.12 8.27
CA LEU A 629 -15.86 32.27 7.56
C LEU A 629 -15.92 32.61 6.07
N ARG A 630 -16.44 31.67 5.29
CA ARG A 630 -16.79 31.82 3.88
C ARG A 630 -18.25 31.37 3.69
N GLY A 631 -19.08 32.25 3.15
CA GLY A 631 -20.46 31.96 2.78
C GLY A 631 -20.51 31.00 1.58
N ALA A 632 -21.49 30.11 1.58
CA ALA A 632 -21.84 29.27 0.44
C ALA A 632 -22.51 30.07 -0.68
N ALA A 633 -22.95 29.41 -1.75
CA ALA A 633 -23.67 29.99 -2.88
C ALA A 633 -25.02 30.64 -2.48
N ALA A 634 -25.64 30.14 -1.40
CA ALA A 634 -26.83 30.73 -0.80
C ALA A 634 -26.55 31.21 0.63
N PRO A 635 -27.31 32.20 1.14
CA PRO A 635 -27.22 32.63 2.52
C PRO A 635 -27.43 31.49 3.52
N ARG A 636 -26.68 31.51 4.63
CA ARG A 636 -26.76 30.48 5.68
C ARG A 636 -26.89 31.09 7.06
N ASP A 637 -27.79 30.55 7.86
CA ASP A 637 -27.83 30.80 9.29
C ASP A 637 -26.83 29.89 10.00
N VAL A 638 -25.91 30.51 10.72
CA VAL A 638 -24.82 29.83 11.44
C VAL A 638 -24.92 30.15 12.92
N VAL A 639 -24.99 29.11 13.75
CA VAL A 639 -24.93 29.21 15.21
C VAL A 639 -23.53 28.80 15.66
N LEU A 640 -22.83 29.73 16.30
CA LEU A 640 -21.52 29.50 16.89
C LEU A 640 -21.67 29.38 18.40
N ARG A 641 -21.17 28.30 19.00
CA ARG A 641 -21.15 28.09 20.45
C ARG A 641 -19.73 27.82 20.92
N LEU A 642 -19.21 28.66 21.79
CA LEU A 642 -17.87 28.52 22.38
C LEU A 642 -17.97 28.11 23.84
N GLY A 643 -17.57 26.87 24.13
CA GLY A 643 -17.66 26.27 25.45
C GLY A 643 -19.09 26.30 26.01
N ARG A 644 -19.23 26.60 27.32
CA ARG A 644 -20.54 26.75 27.99
C ARG A 644 -21.11 28.18 27.95
N GLY A 645 -20.38 29.14 27.36
CA GLY A 645 -20.62 30.57 27.56
C GLY A 645 -21.17 31.29 26.34
N ALA A 646 -20.33 31.52 25.32
CA ALA A 646 -20.69 32.42 24.23
C ALA A 646 -21.50 31.68 23.15
N ARG A 647 -22.68 32.23 22.84
CA ARG A 647 -23.53 31.82 21.72
C ARG A 647 -23.74 33.01 20.80
N ARG A 648 -23.51 32.83 19.50
CA ARG A 648 -23.73 33.86 18.49
C ARG A 648 -24.43 33.27 17.28
N GLU A 649 -25.54 33.87 16.89
CA GLU A 649 -26.21 33.57 15.63
C GLU A 649 -25.78 34.62 14.60
N VAL A 650 -25.43 34.15 13.40
CA VAL A 650 -25.00 35.01 12.30
C VAL A 650 -25.62 34.50 11.01
N GLN A 651 -26.32 35.37 10.30
CA GLN A 651 -26.67 35.12 8.91
C GLN A 651 -25.47 35.49 8.03
N VAL A 652 -24.89 34.51 7.34
CA VAL A 652 -23.78 34.71 6.41
C VAL A 652 -24.36 34.79 5.01
N ALA A 653 -24.24 35.96 4.36
CA ALA A 653 -24.70 36.14 2.99
C ALA A 653 -23.89 35.30 1.99
N ALA A 654 -24.47 35.04 0.82
CA ALA A 654 -23.84 34.27 -0.24
C ALA A 654 -22.46 34.83 -0.62
N GLY A 655 -21.43 33.98 -0.63
CA GLY A 655 -20.04 34.35 -0.92
C GLY A 655 -19.39 35.35 0.06
N ALA A 656 -20.09 35.78 1.12
CA ALA A 656 -19.58 36.74 2.08
C ALA A 656 -18.43 36.15 2.91
N ARG A 657 -17.53 37.01 3.40
CA ARG A 657 -16.32 36.58 4.13
C ARG A 657 -16.22 37.27 5.49
N PRO A 658 -17.15 37.01 6.42
CA PRO A 658 -17.15 37.70 7.70
C PRO A 658 -16.04 37.16 8.61
N VAL A 659 -15.46 38.07 9.40
CA VAL A 659 -14.65 37.72 10.56
C VAL A 659 -15.53 37.86 11.80
N ILE A 660 -15.72 36.74 12.49
CA ILE A 660 -16.49 36.67 13.73
C ILE A 660 -15.52 36.62 14.90
N VAL A 661 -15.82 37.41 15.95
CA VAL A 661 -15.06 37.40 17.20
C VAL A 661 -15.98 36.93 18.31
N LEU A 662 -15.49 35.99 19.11
CA LEU A 662 -16.15 35.44 20.29
C LEU A 662 -15.24 35.63 21.51
N GLU A 663 -15.83 36.05 22.63
CA GLU A 663 -15.13 36.22 23.90
C GLU A 663 -15.20 34.92 24.71
N LEU A 664 -14.05 34.48 25.22
CA LEU A 664 -13.92 33.36 26.14
C LEU A 664 -13.49 33.90 27.50
N ALA A 665 -14.47 34.16 28.37
CA ALA A 665 -14.24 34.80 29.67
C ALA A 665 -13.37 33.95 30.62
N GLU A 666 -13.63 32.64 30.64
CA GLU A 666 -12.93 31.67 31.48
C GLU A 666 -12.35 30.56 30.59
N PRO A 667 -11.15 30.76 30.03
CA PRO A 667 -10.52 29.76 29.17
C PRO A 667 -10.10 28.53 29.98
N GLY A 668 -10.62 27.37 29.58
CA GLY A 668 -10.11 26.07 30.03
C GLY A 668 -8.88 25.63 29.21
N PRO A 669 -8.34 24.43 29.48
CA PRO A 669 -7.20 23.88 28.71
C PRO A 669 -7.53 23.59 27.25
N VAL A 670 -8.82 23.49 26.91
CA VAL A 670 -9.32 23.31 25.54
C VAL A 670 -10.53 24.22 25.34
N ALA A 671 -10.52 24.99 24.26
CA ALA A 671 -11.69 25.71 23.78
C ALA A 671 -12.41 24.90 22.70
N GLU A 672 -13.68 24.58 22.95
CA GLU A 672 -14.54 23.88 22.01
C GLU A 672 -15.46 24.88 21.30
N LEU A 673 -15.30 25.05 19.99
CA LEU A 673 -16.19 25.84 19.15
C LEU A 673 -17.06 24.92 18.32
N ALA A 674 -18.35 24.83 18.66
CA ALA A 674 -19.35 24.21 17.80
C ALA A 674 -19.83 25.22 16.75
N ILE A 675 -19.81 24.78 15.49
CA ILE A 675 -20.30 25.50 14.32
C ILE A 675 -21.51 24.71 13.82
N GLU A 676 -22.70 25.25 13.98
CA GLU A 676 -23.95 24.66 13.49
C GLU A 676 -24.43 25.47 12.30
N ALA A 677 -24.46 24.86 11.11
CA ALA A 677 -24.99 25.48 9.91
C ALA A 677 -26.24 24.72 9.45
N ALA A 678 -27.33 25.45 9.17
CA ALA A 678 -28.55 24.85 8.66
C ALA A 678 -28.30 24.13 7.32
N PRO A 679 -28.98 23.00 7.06
CA PRO A 679 -28.88 22.33 5.76
C PRO A 679 -29.43 23.22 4.65
N ALA A 680 -28.80 23.11 3.48
CA ALA A 680 -29.26 23.75 2.26
C ALA A 680 -30.53 23.11 1.72
N ASP A 681 -31.42 23.91 1.13
CA ASP A 681 -32.44 23.39 0.23
C ASP A 681 -31.76 22.75 -1.00
N ALA A 682 -32.39 21.74 -1.60
CA ALA A 682 -31.77 20.93 -2.66
C ALA A 682 -31.35 21.75 -3.89
N GLU A 683 -32.03 22.86 -4.18
CA GLU A 683 -31.74 23.78 -5.29
C GLU A 683 -30.61 24.78 -4.98
N GLU A 684 -30.17 24.86 -3.71
CA GLU A 684 -29.19 25.83 -3.21
C GLU A 684 -27.86 25.17 -2.79
N GLN A 685 -27.63 23.93 -3.21
CA GLN A 685 -26.41 23.19 -2.91
C GLN A 685 -25.28 23.68 -3.81
N GLU A 686 -24.06 23.70 -3.29
CA GLU A 686 -22.85 23.86 -4.11
C GLU A 686 -22.80 22.74 -5.17
N GLU A 687 -22.21 23.00 -6.34
CA GLU A 687 -21.94 21.94 -7.31
C GLU A 687 -21.06 20.85 -6.65
N GLY A 688 -21.66 19.71 -6.30
CA GLY A 688 -20.98 18.63 -5.57
C GLY A 688 -21.72 18.19 -4.30
N ALA A 689 -21.01 18.17 -3.17
CA ALA A 689 -21.52 17.67 -1.89
C ALA A 689 -22.25 18.78 -1.10
N PRO A 690 -23.29 18.45 -0.32
CA PRO A 690 -23.97 19.45 0.51
C PRO A 690 -23.00 20.00 1.56
N VAL A 691 -22.87 21.33 1.61
CA VAL A 691 -22.00 22.07 2.55
C VAL A 691 -22.81 22.83 3.58
N GLY A 692 -22.24 23.03 4.76
CA GLY A 692 -22.78 23.90 5.82
C GLY A 692 -22.26 25.34 5.68
N ILE A 693 -21.05 25.59 6.19
CA ILE A 693 -20.35 26.88 6.06
C ILE A 693 -18.86 26.65 5.80
N GLY A 694 -18.20 27.59 5.14
CA GLY A 694 -16.76 27.54 4.92
C GLY A 694 -16.01 28.14 6.11
N VAL A 695 -14.92 27.50 6.53
CA VAL A 695 -14.03 28.00 7.58
C VAL A 695 -12.64 28.19 6.99
N VAL A 696 -12.16 29.43 6.99
CA VAL A 696 -10.88 29.83 6.39
C VAL A 696 -9.76 29.69 7.39
N ALA A 697 -9.92 30.33 8.55
CA ALA A 697 -8.89 30.39 9.57
C ALA A 697 -9.48 30.64 10.96
N VAL A 698 -8.73 30.26 11.98
CA VAL A 698 -9.05 30.51 13.39
C VAL A 698 -7.80 30.94 14.16
N MET A 699 -7.97 31.82 15.15
CA MET A 699 -6.90 32.26 16.05
C MET A 699 -7.48 32.58 17.43
N ALA A 700 -6.81 32.13 18.49
CA ALA A 700 -7.09 32.58 19.85
C ALA A 700 -5.99 33.57 20.30
N CYS A 701 -6.35 34.71 20.88
CA CYS A 701 -5.38 35.70 21.36
C CYS A 701 -5.91 36.43 22.62
N ALA A 702 -5.02 37.12 23.34
CA ALA A 702 -5.44 38.01 24.43
C ALA A 702 -6.19 39.23 23.86
N PRO A 703 -7.18 39.80 24.57
CA PRO A 703 -7.98 40.94 24.08
C PRO A 703 -7.16 42.17 23.68
N ASP A 704 -6.05 42.40 24.37
CA ASP A 704 -5.10 43.50 24.20
C ASP A 704 -3.94 43.19 23.25
N ASP A 705 -3.86 41.98 22.70
CA ASP A 705 -2.86 41.60 21.68
C ASP A 705 -3.23 42.17 20.30
N LEU A 706 -2.98 43.48 20.13
CA LEU A 706 -3.23 44.19 18.88
C LEU A 706 -2.40 43.65 17.72
N ALA A 707 -1.20 43.14 17.98
CA ALA A 707 -0.29 42.64 16.95
C ALA A 707 -0.82 41.34 16.32
N ALA A 708 -1.24 40.37 17.14
CA ALA A 708 -1.86 39.15 16.64
C ALA A 708 -3.13 39.43 15.85
N ARG A 709 -3.97 40.36 16.34
CA ARG A 709 -5.22 40.77 15.68
C ARG A 709 -4.97 41.41 14.32
N LEU A 710 -3.97 42.28 14.21
CA LEU A 710 -3.55 42.85 12.93
C LEU A 710 -3.01 41.77 11.99
N SER A 711 -2.13 40.90 12.49
CA SER A 711 -1.57 39.78 11.70
C SER A 711 -2.65 38.86 11.13
N PHE A 712 -3.70 38.56 11.89
CA PHE A 712 -4.85 37.78 11.43
C PHE A 712 -5.53 38.42 10.22
N LEU A 713 -5.82 39.73 10.30
CA LEU A 713 -6.48 40.47 9.22
C LEU A 713 -5.57 40.63 7.99
N GLU A 714 -4.27 40.91 8.20
CA GLU A 714 -3.29 41.03 7.12
C GLU A 714 -3.12 39.71 6.36
N ARG A 715 -3.08 38.57 7.08
CA ARG A 715 -2.97 37.26 6.44
C ARG A 715 -4.17 36.97 5.55
N LEU A 716 -5.38 37.22 6.02
CA LEU A 716 -6.60 37.02 5.24
C LEU A 716 -6.68 37.92 4.00
N ARG A 717 -6.11 39.14 4.07
CA ARG A 717 -6.22 40.12 2.99
C ARG A 717 -5.08 40.07 1.98
N PHE A 718 -3.87 39.80 2.43
CA PHE A 718 -2.65 39.98 1.62
C PHE A 718 -1.83 38.70 1.45
N VAL A 719 -1.89 37.76 2.39
CA VAL A 719 -1.08 36.52 2.35
C VAL A 719 -1.85 35.35 1.75
N TRP A 720 -3.15 35.27 2.03
CA TRP A 720 -4.07 34.27 1.49
C TRP A 720 -5.18 34.93 0.66
N PRO A 721 -4.84 35.75 -0.35
CA PRO A 721 -5.85 36.22 -1.28
C PRO A 721 -6.42 35.01 -2.01
N GLU A 722 -7.73 34.95 -2.18
CA GLU A 722 -8.28 33.94 -3.07
C GLU A 722 -7.94 34.27 -4.53
N PRO A 723 -7.80 33.25 -5.40
CA PRO A 723 -7.77 33.46 -6.84
C PRO A 723 -8.97 34.30 -7.26
N ALA A 724 -8.73 35.30 -8.13
CA ALA A 724 -9.75 36.23 -8.60
C ALA A 724 -10.79 35.56 -9.49
#